data_AF-A0A2D6SWK8-F1
#
_entry.id   AF-A0A2D6SWK8-F1
#
_cell.length_a   1.000
_cell.length_b   1.000
_cell.length_c   1.000
_cell.angle_alpha   90.00
_cell.angle_beta   90.00
_cell.angle_gamma   90.00
#
_symmetry.space_group_name_H-M   'P 1'
#
loop_
_entity.id
_entity.type
_entity.pdbx_description
1 polymer ?
#
loop_
_entity_poly.entity_id
_entity_poly.type
_entity_poly.pdbx_seq_one_letter_code
_entity_poly.pdbx_strand_id
1 'polypeptide(L)'
;MSPRNLAFAVLLAVMMLTHPTARMGEVRAAQQRQVKIIPSRSGIPVDEKQLDRYVVRLTKHYLADFQHPKTHVLYGARLATKGNWTTPADVKAGKPHPWGYGSRIADTALHCGHMLVALLDAHESKPDPFFRDNCRKLFEALKLIGAVCPEEGLVPRGPHPDDRTAYYNDSSIDQHTTYIISLARYANSTLASEEDKVWIREKLQHIGRRLEKYDWSIKRADGRTQAHVGFSWKGMVFNHVSILLPAVHALYRGTGDAHWLEAYNRFLDERDGGRRELLKPGPHLQLNGHPIYANQGGFRLNALYRFQTDPAQKALLHDVLAQIAGMQLSRDFPGPFYKRFHSEEEWKRARASLGWDDEHLHGAEIAWRKFRPAMLDQQGGMAALAHVRFPLGGYHMVLATEDPELIAPHLPTIWDMLTQVDLEKISAAETNYLFAVVALHTYAVCHRHPELLQTPREPTSERRNDSDTDYGATLSNPLNLAIGPTIDVTVDGQHAYAIGRGRLSIFDISKSGEPKAVGFLDGLEHVRQIVVAKGIAYVASREDGLFIIDVEERSRPKQLAHYDTIEFATGVCLSGDVLFVACRQFGVELVDVSTPTRPRHVSTVRTGEAQSVVARRGFLYAGVWGTSEVVIADVRNPWEPKIVSRTPLDGFGDGLDLDGRYLYAATGHHSRETPRRNPGDAGYGRGHGLEVFDVSDPAVPKCVSRVKLPAMYDIHADMWSVTVANAHAFVADTRNGVFVLNVENPARPRFVGRWQAPRVGSDDQFGYIGGLVPVDDHVYVAGGATDLHVLAVPNVARAVVPEADKPLRIPPARPEEAGGRYRVYRTSGQVYAVDFLGDNAILACGGAGLHVVRLGAELQVVSTLETEDLATDVSVSGDLVYAAEGAGGLGVYDLSESGRLQSRGRYRVPGKTVKQVEVPQPGQYALVQIGAHRLHILDVSEASKPRRVLNDSHMGLLYGDQLMRGLIDDRYACLFWHVSGLHWYDLGGEGGPTYANENHPARIGSGNGLIVHQGQTLATVRGGYVLLDRKNLPDLGASSVYRVGHPRKHLGKPTVFGNRLYAADRQSGLVTVADISDPTEPQLIEQFVTPGNPGRVQVRNNTMIIPDGYNGLLVFDRKP
;
A
#
# COMPACT_ATOMS: atom_id res chain seq x y z
N MET A 1 11.50 -50.88 -39.26
CA MET A 1 11.93 -51.56 -38.01
C MET A 1 12.63 -50.51 -37.16
N SER A 2 12.42 -50.36 -35.85
CA SER A 2 11.87 -51.31 -34.89
C SER A 2 11.06 -50.62 -33.77
N PRO A 3 10.27 -51.40 -33.02
CA PRO A 3 9.13 -50.98 -32.22
C PRO A 3 9.39 -51.04 -30.71
N ARG A 4 8.84 -50.09 -29.95
CA ARG A 4 8.57 -50.29 -28.50
C ARG A 4 7.47 -49.39 -27.93
N ASN A 5 6.56 -48.90 -28.78
CA ASN A 5 5.36 -48.13 -28.37
C ASN A 5 4.03 -48.91 -28.58
N LEU A 6 4.05 -50.24 -28.49
CA LEU A 6 2.88 -51.11 -28.74
C LEU A 6 2.53 -52.07 -27.58
N ALA A 7 2.86 -51.71 -26.34
CA ALA A 7 2.54 -52.57 -25.19
C ALA A 7 1.57 -51.94 -24.17
N PHE A 8 1.25 -50.64 -24.27
CA PHE A 8 0.30 -50.00 -23.35
C PHE A 8 -1.06 -49.67 -23.98
N ALA A 9 -1.18 -49.81 -25.31
CA ALA A 9 -2.42 -49.58 -26.05
C ALA A 9 -3.33 -50.82 -26.19
N VAL A 10 -2.91 -51.99 -25.68
CA VAL A 10 -3.65 -53.26 -25.83
C VAL A 10 -4.39 -53.69 -24.56
N LEU A 11 -4.18 -53.02 -23.42
CA LEU A 11 -4.85 -53.41 -22.16
C LEU A 11 -6.13 -52.63 -21.85
N LEU A 12 -6.44 -51.53 -22.56
CA LEU A 12 -7.68 -50.76 -22.33
C LEU A 12 -8.81 -51.02 -23.34
N ALA A 13 -8.54 -51.73 -24.45
CA ALA A 13 -9.50 -51.89 -25.54
C ALA A 13 -10.34 -53.19 -25.51
N VAL A 14 -10.17 -54.06 -24.51
CA VAL A 14 -10.96 -55.31 -24.39
C VAL A 14 -11.93 -55.30 -23.20
N MET A 15 -11.94 -54.24 -22.40
CA MET A 15 -12.88 -54.09 -21.28
C MET A 15 -14.23 -53.47 -21.66
N MET A 16 -14.62 -53.54 -22.93
CA MET A 16 -16.00 -53.33 -23.40
C MET A 16 -16.59 -54.64 -23.93
N LEU A 17 -16.74 -55.64 -23.07
CA LEU A 17 -17.71 -56.70 -23.30
C LEU A 17 -18.54 -56.93 -22.03
N THR A 18 -19.81 -56.54 -22.13
CA THR A 18 -20.97 -56.96 -21.32
C THR A 18 -21.18 -56.32 -19.94
N HIS A 19 -22.16 -55.41 -19.86
CA HIS A 19 -22.93 -55.13 -18.63
C HIS A 19 -24.06 -56.17 -18.49
N PRO A 20 -24.48 -56.61 -17.28
CA PRO A 20 -25.20 -55.72 -16.34
C PRO A 20 -25.00 -55.95 -14.82
N THR A 21 -25.14 -54.87 -14.06
CA THR A 21 -25.67 -54.73 -12.67
C THR A 21 -25.43 -55.81 -11.59
N ALA A 22 -24.77 -55.43 -10.47
CA ALA A 22 -25.38 -55.38 -9.12
C ALA A 22 -24.38 -54.96 -8.00
N ARG A 23 -24.77 -53.92 -7.25
CA ARG A 23 -24.58 -53.61 -5.80
C ARG A 23 -23.20 -53.86 -5.14
N MET A 24 -22.50 -52.80 -4.74
CA MET A 24 -22.59 -52.12 -3.42
C MET A 24 -22.35 -53.04 -2.22
N GLY A 25 -21.12 -52.99 -1.70
CA GLY A 25 -20.71 -53.53 -0.42
C GLY A 25 -19.18 -53.65 -0.38
N GLU A 26 -18.55 -52.97 0.58
CA GLU A 26 -17.15 -53.21 1.01
C GLU A 26 -16.01 -52.62 0.16
N VAL A 27 -15.80 -51.30 0.30
CA VAL A 27 -14.44 -50.76 0.50
C VAL A 27 -14.49 -49.72 1.62
N ARG A 28 -14.64 -50.22 2.86
CA ARG A 28 -14.41 -49.48 4.12
C ARG A 28 -13.54 -50.37 5.00
N ALA A 29 -12.22 -50.36 4.78
CA ALA A 29 -11.21 -50.72 5.79
C ALA A 29 -9.81 -50.71 5.16
N ALA A 30 -9.19 -49.53 5.02
CA ALA A 30 -7.73 -49.34 5.04
C ALA A 30 -7.37 -47.86 4.83
N GLN A 31 -7.70 -47.01 5.81
CA GLN A 31 -6.96 -45.76 6.09
C GLN A 31 -7.50 -45.16 7.39
N GLN A 32 -7.10 -45.77 8.51
CA GLN A 32 -7.09 -45.10 9.80
C GLN A 32 -5.65 -44.71 10.12
N ARG A 33 -5.51 -43.45 10.57
CA ARG A 33 -4.35 -42.76 11.13
C ARG A 33 -3.42 -42.06 10.13
N GLN A 34 -3.75 -40.81 9.83
CA GLN A 34 -2.86 -39.69 10.13
C GLN A 34 -3.69 -38.43 10.40
N VAL A 35 -3.32 -37.74 11.47
CA VAL A 35 -3.99 -36.59 12.08
C VAL A 35 -3.99 -35.41 11.10
N LYS A 36 -5.18 -34.92 10.72
CA LYS A 36 -5.35 -33.62 10.04
C LYS A 36 -4.98 -32.54 11.06
N ILE A 37 -3.81 -31.92 10.90
CA ILE A 37 -3.40 -30.73 11.66
C ILE A 37 -4.22 -29.56 11.12
N ILE A 38 -5.13 -29.03 11.94
CA ILE A 38 -5.75 -27.71 11.73
C ILE A 38 -4.63 -26.66 11.84
N PRO A 39 -4.45 -25.73 10.89
CA PRO A 39 -3.45 -24.67 11.00
C PRO A 39 -3.77 -23.80 12.23
N SER A 40 -2.84 -23.71 13.17
CA SER A 40 -3.06 -23.23 14.54
C SER A 40 -3.24 -21.70 14.72
N ARG A 41 -3.96 -21.00 13.82
CA ARG A 41 -4.27 -19.55 13.97
C ARG A 41 -5.67 -19.12 13.46
N SER A 42 -6.63 -20.04 13.32
CA SER A 42 -7.93 -19.75 12.69
C SER A 42 -9.11 -19.59 13.67
N GLY A 43 -8.84 -19.25 14.93
CA GLY A 43 -9.85 -19.10 15.99
C GLY A 43 -9.90 -17.67 16.55
N ILE A 44 -10.96 -17.35 17.30
CA ILE A 44 -11.11 -16.05 17.97
C ILE A 44 -10.29 -16.01 19.28
N PRO A 45 -9.62 -14.89 19.61
CA PRO A 45 -8.67 -14.79 20.72
C PRO A 45 -9.37 -14.60 22.09
N VAL A 46 -10.41 -15.39 22.33
CA VAL A 46 -11.18 -15.38 23.58
C VAL A 46 -11.52 -16.79 23.99
N ASP A 47 -11.64 -17.00 25.30
CA ASP A 47 -12.22 -18.22 25.84
C ASP A 47 -13.76 -18.21 25.71
N GLU A 48 -14.36 -19.36 25.98
CA GLU A 48 -15.80 -19.57 25.95
C GLU A 48 -16.57 -18.59 26.85
N LYS A 49 -16.06 -18.28 28.05
CA LYS A 49 -16.74 -17.38 29.00
C LYS A 49 -16.71 -15.92 28.52
N GLN A 50 -15.62 -15.51 27.89
CA GLN A 50 -15.45 -14.19 27.31
C GLN A 50 -16.37 -14.01 26.11
N LEU A 51 -16.45 -15.00 25.22
CA LEU A 51 -17.43 -15.05 24.13
C LEU A 51 -18.87 -14.94 24.67
N ASP A 52 -19.23 -15.78 25.65
CA ASP A 52 -20.55 -15.80 26.26
C ASP A 52 -20.93 -14.43 26.82
N ARG A 53 -20.06 -13.85 27.63
CA ARG A 53 -20.28 -12.55 28.27
C ARG A 53 -20.45 -11.45 27.23
N TYR A 54 -19.63 -11.46 26.18
CA TYR A 54 -19.66 -10.46 25.13
C TYR A 54 -20.97 -10.52 24.34
N VAL A 55 -21.35 -11.71 23.85
CA VAL A 55 -22.54 -11.90 23.01
C VAL A 55 -23.80 -11.59 23.81
N VAL A 56 -23.92 -12.09 25.03
CA VAL A 56 -25.08 -11.79 25.90
C VAL A 56 -25.19 -10.29 26.18
N ARG A 57 -24.07 -9.60 26.44
CA ARG A 57 -24.07 -8.14 26.65
C ARG A 57 -24.53 -7.38 25.40
N LEU A 58 -23.97 -7.72 24.24
CA LEU A 58 -24.32 -7.07 22.97
C LEU A 58 -25.81 -7.28 22.64
N THR A 59 -26.31 -8.51 22.78
CA THR A 59 -27.74 -8.81 22.58
C THR A 59 -28.63 -8.05 23.56
N LYS A 60 -28.24 -7.94 24.84
CA LYS A 60 -28.98 -7.13 25.84
C LYS A 60 -29.06 -5.66 25.43
N HIS A 61 -27.97 -5.07 24.98
CA HIS A 61 -27.94 -3.68 24.53
C HIS A 61 -28.86 -3.46 23.32
N TYR A 62 -28.78 -4.34 22.32
CA TYR A 62 -29.66 -4.27 21.16
C TYR A 62 -31.15 -4.37 21.54
N LEU A 63 -31.51 -5.33 22.39
CA LEU A 63 -32.90 -5.47 22.84
C LEU A 63 -33.35 -4.25 23.65
N ALA A 64 -32.52 -3.71 24.54
CA ALA A 64 -32.86 -2.53 25.34
C ALA A 64 -33.20 -1.30 24.47
N ASP A 65 -32.46 -1.11 23.37
CA ASP A 65 -32.61 0.05 22.49
C ASP A 65 -33.80 -0.08 21.51
N PHE A 66 -34.04 -1.28 20.98
CA PHE A 66 -34.92 -1.48 19.82
C PHE A 66 -36.20 -2.29 20.13
N GLN A 67 -36.28 -2.97 21.28
CA GLN A 67 -37.41 -3.82 21.66
C GLN A 67 -38.43 -3.08 22.52
N HIS A 68 -39.70 -3.09 22.11
CA HIS A 68 -40.73 -2.46 22.93
C HIS A 68 -40.97 -3.23 24.22
N PRO A 69 -40.93 -2.58 25.40
CA PRO A 69 -40.82 -3.27 26.69
C PRO A 69 -42.03 -4.15 27.03
N LYS A 70 -43.21 -3.87 26.45
CA LYS A 70 -44.44 -4.62 26.72
C LYS A 70 -44.86 -5.58 25.61
N THR A 71 -44.56 -5.26 24.36
CA THR A 71 -45.00 -6.06 23.20
C THR A 71 -43.88 -6.89 22.61
N HIS A 72 -42.64 -6.61 23.02
CA HIS A 72 -41.43 -7.27 22.55
C HIS A 72 -41.15 -7.12 21.04
N VAL A 73 -41.91 -6.27 20.34
CA VAL A 73 -41.70 -5.96 18.92
C VAL A 73 -40.39 -5.19 18.75
N LEU A 74 -39.57 -5.61 17.79
CA LEU A 74 -38.36 -4.93 17.38
C LEU A 74 -38.65 -3.93 16.27
N TYR A 75 -38.12 -2.72 16.40
CA TYR A 75 -38.41 -1.60 15.49
C TYR A 75 -37.21 -1.20 14.63
N GLY A 76 -37.46 -0.39 13.59
CA GLY A 76 -36.49 0.11 12.63
C GLY A 76 -35.65 1.31 13.11
N ALA A 77 -35.78 1.71 14.38
CA ALA A 77 -34.98 2.72 15.05
C ALA A 77 -35.02 2.52 16.57
N ARG A 78 -34.13 3.22 17.30
CA ARG A 78 -34.11 3.20 18.77
C ARG A 78 -35.41 3.78 19.34
N LEU A 79 -36.02 3.11 20.32
CA LEU A 79 -37.27 3.56 20.92
C LEU A 79 -37.17 4.91 21.62
N ALA A 80 -35.98 5.27 22.11
CA ALA A 80 -35.71 6.61 22.65
C ALA A 80 -35.98 7.73 21.63
N THR A 81 -35.94 7.42 20.33
CA THR A 81 -36.20 8.37 19.23
C THR A 81 -37.64 8.39 18.74
N LYS A 82 -38.56 7.65 19.39
CA LYS A 82 -39.95 7.48 18.93
C LYS A 82 -40.74 8.79 18.75
N GLY A 83 -40.35 9.85 19.46
CA GLY A 83 -40.94 11.18 19.28
C GLY A 83 -40.79 11.76 17.86
N ASN A 84 -39.83 11.24 17.09
CA ASN A 84 -39.57 11.64 15.70
C ASN A 84 -40.12 10.63 14.66
N TRP A 85 -40.88 9.62 15.10
CA TRP A 85 -41.45 8.61 14.21
C TRP A 85 -42.78 9.08 13.61
N THR A 86 -43.24 8.39 12.58
CA THR A 86 -44.56 8.65 12.01
C THR A 86 -45.65 8.39 13.05
N THR A 87 -46.49 9.39 13.32
CA THR A 87 -47.51 9.29 14.36
C THR A 87 -48.55 8.21 14.06
N PRO A 88 -49.25 7.66 15.07
CA PRO A 88 -50.37 6.73 14.84
C PRO A 88 -51.42 7.23 13.82
N ALA A 89 -51.74 8.52 13.88
CA ALA A 89 -52.70 9.13 12.96
C ALA A 89 -52.18 9.14 11.52
N ASP A 90 -50.90 9.46 11.32
CA ASP A 90 -50.26 9.45 10.01
C ASP A 90 -50.11 8.03 9.44
N VAL A 91 -49.78 7.04 10.27
CA VAL A 91 -49.75 5.63 9.87
C VAL A 91 -51.14 5.19 9.38
N LYS A 92 -52.20 5.50 10.13
CA LYS A 92 -53.59 5.22 9.74
C LYS A 92 -54.00 5.94 8.46
N ALA A 93 -53.45 7.13 8.21
CA ALA A 93 -53.63 7.87 6.96
C ALA A 93 -52.75 7.36 5.80
N GLY A 94 -51.94 6.31 6.01
CA GLY A 94 -51.05 5.76 4.98
C GLY A 94 -49.87 6.67 4.64
N LYS A 95 -49.43 7.52 5.56
CA LYS A 95 -48.23 8.37 5.44
C LYS A 95 -47.03 7.72 6.14
N PRO A 96 -45.78 8.03 5.79
CA PRO A 96 -45.37 8.86 4.65
C PRO A 96 -45.72 8.21 3.31
N HIS A 97 -45.81 6.88 3.27
CA HIS A 97 -46.30 6.12 2.14
C HIS A 97 -47.20 4.96 2.58
N PRO A 98 -48.15 4.51 1.75
CA PRO A 98 -49.05 3.42 2.08
C PRO A 98 -48.35 2.08 2.38
N TRP A 99 -47.11 1.91 1.89
CA TRP A 99 -46.27 0.74 2.13
C TRP A 99 -45.31 0.87 3.33
N GLY A 100 -45.34 2.01 4.03
CA GLY A 100 -44.69 2.20 5.32
C GLY A 100 -43.20 2.56 5.30
N TYR A 101 -42.53 2.65 4.15
CA TYR A 101 -41.11 3.02 4.10
C TYR A 101 -40.84 4.38 4.75
N GLY A 102 -39.80 4.47 5.57
CA GLY A 102 -39.46 5.66 6.35
C GLY A 102 -40.18 5.80 7.69
N SER A 103 -41.21 4.98 7.97
CA SER A 103 -42.00 5.05 9.21
C SER A 103 -41.33 4.54 10.48
N ARG A 104 -40.20 3.81 10.33
CA ARG A 104 -39.49 3.05 11.38
C ARG A 104 -40.26 1.85 11.95
N ILE A 105 -41.47 1.55 11.47
CA ILE A 105 -42.26 0.37 11.86
C ILE A 105 -42.38 -0.68 10.73
N ALA A 106 -41.83 -0.37 9.56
CA ALA A 106 -42.02 -1.15 8.34
C ALA A 106 -41.43 -2.56 8.37
N ASP A 107 -40.35 -2.80 9.11
CA ASP A 107 -39.57 -4.06 9.02
C ASP A 107 -39.58 -4.86 10.33
N THR A 108 -40.63 -4.67 11.13
CA THR A 108 -40.82 -5.32 12.43
C THR A 108 -40.86 -6.85 12.34
N ALA A 109 -41.60 -7.42 11.37
CA ALA A 109 -41.63 -8.87 11.16
C ALA A 109 -40.25 -9.41 10.73
N LEU A 110 -39.51 -8.66 9.91
CA LEU A 110 -38.18 -9.01 9.45
C LEU A 110 -37.19 -9.07 10.62
N HIS A 111 -37.15 -8.03 11.46
CA HIS A 111 -36.23 -7.94 12.60
C HIS A 111 -36.56 -8.99 13.67
N CYS A 112 -37.85 -9.12 14.05
CA CYS A 112 -38.29 -10.14 15.01
C CYS A 112 -37.97 -11.55 14.54
N GLY A 113 -38.21 -11.88 13.28
CA GLY A 113 -37.99 -13.23 12.76
C GLY A 113 -36.50 -13.59 12.62
N HIS A 114 -35.64 -12.69 12.14
CA HIS A 114 -34.20 -12.95 12.07
C HIS A 114 -33.59 -13.14 13.47
N MET A 115 -33.95 -12.26 14.42
CA MET A 115 -33.48 -12.37 15.80
C MET A 115 -34.00 -13.63 16.50
N LEU A 116 -35.25 -14.04 16.24
CA LEU A 116 -35.79 -15.28 16.78
C LEU A 116 -34.97 -16.49 16.31
N VAL A 117 -34.66 -16.59 15.02
CA VAL A 117 -33.86 -17.70 14.49
C VAL A 117 -32.45 -17.68 15.08
N ALA A 118 -31.79 -16.52 15.15
CA ALA A 118 -30.44 -16.43 15.70
C ALA A 118 -30.38 -16.79 17.20
N LEU A 119 -31.37 -16.39 17.99
CA LEU A 119 -31.48 -16.75 19.40
C LEU A 119 -31.78 -18.24 19.59
N LEU A 120 -32.63 -18.82 18.73
CA LEU A 120 -32.87 -20.27 18.71
C LEU A 120 -31.57 -21.02 18.45
N ASP A 121 -30.80 -20.59 17.45
CA ASP A 121 -29.55 -21.22 17.05
C ASP A 121 -28.49 -21.17 18.15
N ALA A 122 -28.39 -20.03 18.84
CA ALA A 122 -27.53 -19.87 20.01
C ALA A 122 -27.99 -20.79 21.15
N HIS A 123 -29.29 -20.83 21.47
CA HIS A 123 -29.84 -21.70 22.51
C HIS A 123 -29.67 -23.20 22.18
N GLU A 124 -29.84 -23.59 20.92
CA GLU A 124 -29.64 -24.97 20.45
C GLU A 124 -28.17 -25.38 20.51
N SER A 125 -27.23 -24.44 20.30
CA SER A 125 -25.79 -24.71 20.46
C SER A 125 -25.37 -24.87 21.92
N LYS A 126 -25.94 -24.04 22.81
CA LYS A 126 -25.70 -24.07 24.26
C LYS A 126 -26.94 -23.53 24.97
N PRO A 127 -27.72 -24.39 25.67
CA PRO A 127 -28.94 -23.97 26.34
C PRO A 127 -28.70 -22.88 27.39
N ASP A 128 -29.28 -21.70 27.17
CA ASP A 128 -29.20 -20.56 28.08
C ASP A 128 -30.61 -19.95 28.32
N PRO A 129 -30.99 -19.67 29.59
CA PRO A 129 -32.28 -19.05 29.93
C PRO A 129 -32.52 -17.69 29.28
N PHE A 130 -31.49 -16.85 29.13
CA PHE A 130 -31.60 -15.54 28.49
C PHE A 130 -32.01 -15.69 27.02
N PHE A 131 -31.41 -16.63 26.27
CA PHE A 131 -31.81 -16.86 24.89
C PHE A 131 -33.21 -17.46 24.81
N ARG A 132 -33.51 -18.46 25.64
CA ARG A 132 -34.84 -19.09 25.73
C ARG A 132 -35.96 -18.06 25.96
N ASP A 133 -35.79 -17.22 26.97
CA ASP A 133 -36.80 -16.25 27.37
C ASP A 133 -37.01 -15.18 26.30
N ASN A 134 -35.94 -14.79 25.58
CA ASN A 134 -36.06 -13.85 24.47
C ASN A 134 -36.62 -14.49 23.19
N CYS A 135 -36.39 -15.79 22.93
CA CYS A 135 -37.11 -16.53 21.89
C CYS A 135 -38.63 -16.48 22.14
N ARG A 136 -39.07 -16.76 23.37
CA ARG A 136 -40.48 -16.67 23.77
C ARG A 136 -41.05 -15.26 23.53
N LYS A 137 -40.33 -14.22 23.96
CA LYS A 137 -40.75 -12.81 23.76
C LYS A 137 -40.90 -12.45 22.28
N LEU A 138 -39.95 -12.82 21.43
CA LEU A 138 -40.03 -12.53 20.00
C LEU A 138 -41.10 -13.35 19.27
N PHE A 139 -41.36 -14.58 19.72
CA PHE A 139 -42.50 -15.36 19.24
C PHE A 139 -43.84 -14.66 19.57
N GLU A 140 -44.02 -14.17 20.79
CA GLU A 140 -45.22 -13.38 21.15
C GLU A 140 -45.31 -12.06 20.36
N ALA A 141 -44.17 -11.43 20.04
CA ALA A 141 -44.15 -10.26 19.18
C ALA A 141 -44.61 -10.58 17.75
N LEU A 142 -44.18 -11.71 17.18
CA LEU A 142 -44.64 -12.18 15.86
C LEU A 142 -46.13 -12.50 15.88
N LYS A 143 -46.65 -13.15 16.93
CA LYS A 143 -48.10 -13.36 17.14
C LYS A 143 -48.86 -12.05 17.08
N LEU A 144 -48.38 -11.02 17.79
CA LEU A 144 -48.98 -9.69 17.75
C LEU A 144 -48.96 -9.10 16.33
N ILE A 145 -47.81 -9.12 15.65
CA ILE A 145 -47.67 -8.56 14.29
C ILE A 145 -48.63 -9.26 13.31
N GLY A 146 -48.76 -10.59 13.37
CA GLY A 146 -49.70 -11.32 12.52
C GLY A 146 -51.17 -11.05 12.83
N ALA A 147 -51.48 -10.59 14.06
CA ALA A 147 -52.85 -10.37 14.52
C ALA A 147 -53.39 -8.95 14.28
N VAL A 148 -52.54 -7.96 13.94
CA VAL A 148 -53.03 -6.59 13.73
C VAL A 148 -53.82 -6.43 12.43
N CYS A 149 -53.61 -7.31 11.45
CA CYS A 149 -54.37 -7.32 10.21
C CYS A 149 -55.60 -8.23 10.35
N PRO A 150 -56.83 -7.71 10.13
CA PRO A 150 -58.03 -8.53 10.11
C PRO A 150 -58.08 -9.54 8.95
N GLU A 151 -57.36 -9.26 7.87
CA GLU A 151 -57.36 -10.11 6.68
C GLU A 151 -56.41 -11.30 6.88
N GLU A 152 -56.96 -12.51 6.91
CA GLU A 152 -56.19 -13.72 7.16
C GLU A 152 -55.13 -14.00 6.08
N GLY A 153 -53.98 -14.45 6.54
CA GLY A 153 -52.87 -14.87 5.69
C GLY A 153 -51.99 -13.74 5.14
N LEU A 154 -52.29 -12.47 5.43
CA LEU A 154 -51.40 -11.35 5.15
C LEU A 154 -50.48 -11.10 6.35
N VAL A 155 -49.17 -11.02 6.13
CA VAL A 155 -48.23 -10.50 7.13
C VAL A 155 -48.12 -8.98 6.95
N PRO A 156 -48.74 -8.14 7.80
CA PRO A 156 -48.71 -6.69 7.62
C PRO A 156 -47.34 -6.09 8.01
N ARG A 157 -47.11 -4.82 7.67
CA ARG A 157 -46.12 -4.00 8.39
C ARG A 157 -46.59 -3.88 9.84
N GLY A 158 -45.72 -4.14 10.82
CA GLY A 158 -46.15 -4.26 12.22
C GLY A 158 -46.67 -2.97 12.87
N PRO A 159 -47.22 -3.10 14.10
CA PRO A 159 -47.94 -2.03 14.78
C PRO A 159 -47.03 -0.89 15.24
N HIS A 160 -47.59 0.33 15.26
CA HIS A 160 -46.97 1.47 15.93
C HIS A 160 -46.83 1.20 17.44
N PRO A 161 -45.70 1.59 18.08
CA PRO A 161 -45.46 1.31 19.51
C PRO A 161 -46.51 1.94 20.45
N ASP A 162 -47.00 3.13 20.12
CA ASP A 162 -47.97 3.86 20.95
C ASP A 162 -49.44 3.51 20.64
N ASP A 163 -49.74 2.91 19.48
CA ASP A 163 -51.10 2.53 19.09
C ASP A 163 -51.07 1.30 18.19
N ARG A 164 -51.48 0.15 18.74
CA ARG A 164 -51.43 -1.14 18.03
C ARG A 164 -52.42 -1.23 16.86
N THR A 165 -53.40 -0.33 16.80
CA THR A 165 -54.35 -0.26 15.68
C THR A 165 -53.81 0.54 14.50
N ALA A 166 -52.69 1.26 14.69
CA ALA A 166 -51.99 1.95 13.63
C ALA A 166 -50.92 1.04 13.02
N TYR A 167 -51.19 0.53 11.82
CA TYR A 167 -50.29 -0.33 11.05
C TYR A 167 -50.51 -0.10 9.55
N TYR A 168 -49.55 -0.53 8.70
CA TYR A 168 -49.76 -0.51 7.25
C TYR A 168 -50.22 -1.89 6.76
N ASN A 169 -51.29 -1.88 5.97
CA ASN A 169 -51.87 -3.09 5.36
C ASN A 169 -51.15 -3.54 4.06
N ASP A 170 -49.91 -3.09 3.88
CA ASP A 170 -48.99 -3.51 2.82
C ASP A 170 -47.94 -4.49 3.40
N SER A 171 -47.08 -5.04 2.55
CA SER A 171 -46.04 -5.97 2.98
C SER A 171 -44.92 -6.11 1.94
N SER A 172 -43.97 -6.99 2.20
CA SER A 172 -42.87 -7.32 1.30
C SER A 172 -42.46 -8.79 1.39
N ILE A 173 -41.81 -9.26 0.32
CA ILE A 173 -41.28 -10.63 0.21
C ILE A 173 -40.39 -11.02 1.39
N ASP A 174 -39.48 -10.13 1.79
CA ASP A 174 -38.53 -10.38 2.87
C ASP A 174 -39.22 -10.57 4.23
N GLN A 175 -40.22 -9.76 4.54
CA GLN A 175 -41.02 -9.93 5.74
C GLN A 175 -41.87 -11.20 5.72
N HIS A 176 -42.58 -11.47 4.61
CA HIS A 176 -43.41 -12.67 4.50
C HIS A 176 -42.58 -13.95 4.65
N THR A 177 -41.50 -14.05 3.88
CA THR A 177 -40.63 -15.23 3.92
C THR A 177 -39.96 -15.41 5.28
N THR A 178 -39.48 -14.31 5.90
CA THR A 178 -38.89 -14.37 7.24
C THR A 178 -39.91 -14.78 8.29
N TYR A 179 -41.14 -14.25 8.22
CA TYR A 179 -42.22 -14.61 9.14
C TYR A 179 -42.55 -16.11 9.04
N ILE A 180 -42.72 -16.63 7.82
CA ILE A 180 -42.97 -18.06 7.57
C ILE A 180 -41.82 -18.92 8.11
N ILE A 181 -40.58 -18.59 7.76
CA ILE A 181 -39.38 -19.36 8.12
C ILE A 181 -39.16 -19.36 9.64
N SER A 182 -39.30 -18.20 10.28
CA SER A 182 -39.06 -18.05 11.72
C SER A 182 -40.08 -18.84 12.55
N LEU A 183 -41.35 -18.80 12.19
CA LEU A 183 -42.38 -19.64 12.82
C LEU A 183 -42.14 -21.13 12.58
N ALA A 184 -41.77 -21.53 11.35
CA ALA A 184 -41.45 -22.91 11.05
C ALA A 184 -40.23 -23.41 11.86
N ARG A 185 -39.16 -22.60 11.96
CA ARG A 185 -37.99 -22.90 12.79
C ARG A 185 -38.37 -23.03 14.27
N TYR A 186 -39.17 -22.11 14.79
CA TYR A 186 -39.63 -22.17 16.18
C TYR A 186 -40.49 -23.41 16.45
N ALA A 187 -41.45 -23.75 15.59
CA ALA A 187 -42.28 -24.94 15.70
C ALA A 187 -41.48 -26.26 15.70
N ASN A 188 -40.34 -26.28 14.99
CA ASN A 188 -39.43 -27.42 14.93
C ASN A 188 -38.38 -27.41 16.07
N SER A 189 -38.36 -26.38 16.93
CA SER A 189 -37.46 -26.29 18.07
C SER A 189 -38.03 -26.99 19.31
N THR A 190 -37.17 -27.23 20.29
CA THR A 190 -37.57 -27.76 21.61
C THR A 190 -38.31 -26.74 22.48
N LEU A 191 -38.38 -25.47 22.07
CA LEU A 191 -38.98 -24.38 22.86
C LEU A 191 -40.47 -24.15 22.56
N ALA A 192 -40.98 -24.66 21.43
CA ALA A 192 -42.38 -24.53 21.06
C ALA A 192 -43.25 -25.51 21.85
N SER A 193 -44.26 -24.98 22.54
CA SER A 193 -45.31 -25.79 23.16
C SER A 193 -46.22 -26.40 22.08
N GLU A 194 -47.03 -27.39 22.45
CA GLU A 194 -48.04 -27.92 21.52
C GLU A 194 -49.07 -26.85 21.11
N GLU A 195 -49.43 -25.95 22.02
CA GLU A 195 -50.30 -24.79 21.71
C GLU A 195 -49.65 -23.87 20.68
N ASP A 196 -48.35 -23.57 20.84
CA ASP A 196 -47.60 -22.78 19.87
C ASP A 196 -47.61 -23.44 18.49
N LYS A 197 -47.37 -24.76 18.42
CA LYS A 197 -47.34 -25.52 17.17
C LYS A 197 -48.71 -25.53 16.48
N VAL A 198 -49.79 -25.69 17.24
CA VAL A 198 -51.17 -25.62 16.70
C VAL A 198 -51.43 -24.23 16.11
N TRP A 199 -51.11 -23.16 16.86
CA TRP A 199 -51.28 -21.79 16.39
C TRP A 199 -50.43 -21.51 15.14
N ILE A 200 -49.16 -21.93 15.13
CA ILE A 200 -48.26 -21.76 13.99
C ILE A 200 -48.80 -22.50 12.77
N ARG A 201 -49.23 -23.75 12.93
CA ARG A 201 -49.83 -24.54 11.84
C ARG A 201 -51.01 -23.81 11.24
N GLU A 202 -51.94 -23.33 12.05
CA GLU A 202 -53.10 -22.56 11.59
C GLU A 202 -52.65 -21.32 10.80
N LYS A 203 -51.80 -20.47 11.39
CA LYS A 203 -51.38 -19.22 10.73
C LYS A 203 -50.58 -19.44 9.45
N LEU A 204 -49.67 -20.40 9.42
CA LEU A 204 -48.94 -20.74 8.20
C LEU A 204 -49.88 -21.32 7.14
N GLN A 205 -50.91 -22.08 7.53
CA GLN A 205 -51.93 -22.55 6.58
C GLN A 205 -52.64 -21.37 5.90
N HIS A 206 -53.13 -20.39 6.67
CA HIS A 206 -53.78 -19.21 6.10
C HIS A 206 -52.84 -18.42 5.17
N ILE A 207 -51.58 -18.22 5.58
CA ILE A 207 -50.58 -17.52 4.75
C ILE A 207 -50.31 -18.27 3.45
N GLY A 208 -50.06 -19.58 3.54
CA GLY A 208 -49.79 -20.42 2.37
C GLY A 208 -50.97 -20.43 1.40
N ARG A 209 -52.20 -20.63 1.90
CA ARG A 209 -53.41 -20.63 1.06
C ARG A 209 -53.67 -19.27 0.42
N ARG A 210 -53.38 -18.17 1.12
CA ARG A 210 -53.44 -16.82 0.55
C ARG A 210 -52.44 -16.64 -0.59
N LEU A 211 -51.20 -17.08 -0.40
CA LEU A 211 -50.17 -17.02 -1.45
C LEU A 211 -50.58 -17.84 -2.67
N GLU A 212 -51.07 -19.07 -2.48
CA GLU A 212 -51.59 -19.88 -3.60
C GLU A 212 -52.75 -19.22 -4.34
N LYS A 213 -53.74 -18.70 -3.59
CA LYS A 213 -54.89 -17.97 -4.15
C LYS A 213 -54.47 -16.83 -5.06
N TYR A 214 -53.39 -16.13 -4.73
CA TYR A 214 -52.88 -14.98 -5.48
C TYR A 214 -51.63 -15.31 -6.29
N ASP A 215 -51.52 -16.56 -6.73
CA ASP A 215 -50.48 -17.03 -7.64
C ASP A 215 -49.05 -16.73 -7.16
N TRP A 216 -48.81 -17.03 -5.88
CA TRP A 216 -47.58 -16.79 -5.16
C TRP A 216 -47.12 -15.33 -5.20
N SER A 217 -48.09 -14.41 -5.19
CA SER A 217 -47.90 -12.96 -5.06
C SER A 217 -48.56 -12.47 -3.77
N ILE A 218 -48.01 -11.39 -3.19
CA ILE A 218 -48.56 -10.77 -1.98
C ILE A 218 -49.54 -9.67 -2.36
N LYS A 219 -50.83 -9.85 -2.09
CA LYS A 219 -51.84 -8.79 -2.18
C LYS A 219 -52.02 -8.08 -0.85
N ARG A 220 -52.26 -6.77 -0.89
CA ARG A 220 -52.68 -5.98 0.28
C ARG A 220 -53.98 -6.55 0.87
N ALA A 221 -54.39 -6.01 2.02
CA ALA A 221 -55.60 -6.48 2.72
C ALA A 221 -56.87 -6.40 1.84
N ASP A 222 -56.93 -5.49 0.87
CA ASP A 222 -58.04 -5.37 -0.08
C ASP A 222 -58.17 -6.54 -1.08
N GLY A 223 -57.19 -7.45 -1.12
CA GLY A 223 -57.17 -8.62 -2.01
C GLY A 223 -57.04 -8.28 -3.51
N ARG A 224 -56.87 -7.01 -3.87
CA ARG A 224 -56.81 -6.51 -5.25
C ARG A 224 -55.47 -5.85 -5.54
N THR A 225 -55.05 -4.95 -4.66
CA THR A 225 -53.84 -4.16 -4.82
C THR A 225 -52.61 -5.01 -4.54
N GLN A 226 -51.66 -4.96 -5.46
CA GLN A 226 -50.36 -5.60 -5.32
C GLN A 226 -49.58 -4.92 -4.19
N ALA A 227 -49.04 -5.68 -3.24
CA ALA A 227 -48.14 -5.11 -2.23
C ALA A 227 -46.87 -4.58 -2.91
N HIS A 228 -46.26 -3.53 -2.34
CA HIS A 228 -45.18 -2.76 -2.99
C HIS A 228 -44.03 -3.64 -3.47
N VAL A 229 -43.59 -4.59 -2.64
CA VAL A 229 -42.58 -5.60 -2.99
C VAL A 229 -43.20 -6.99 -2.88
N GLY A 230 -44.28 -7.23 -3.64
CA GLY A 230 -45.10 -8.44 -3.54
C GLY A 230 -45.28 -9.26 -4.82
N PHE A 231 -44.49 -9.03 -5.86
CA PHE A 231 -44.62 -9.70 -7.16
C PHE A 231 -44.58 -11.23 -7.06
N SER A 232 -45.01 -11.93 -8.13
CA SER A 232 -45.10 -13.39 -8.14
C SER A 232 -43.74 -14.06 -7.97
N TRP A 233 -43.66 -15.08 -7.11
CA TRP A 233 -42.44 -15.81 -6.81
C TRP A 233 -42.11 -16.90 -7.84
N LYS A 234 -42.93 -17.07 -8.89
CA LYS A 234 -42.81 -18.18 -9.85
C LYS A 234 -41.85 -17.94 -11.02
N GLY A 235 -41.07 -16.85 -11.04
CA GLY A 235 -40.06 -16.64 -12.08
C GLY A 235 -39.07 -17.82 -12.20
N MET A 236 -38.60 -18.13 -13.42
CA MET A 236 -37.61 -19.18 -13.67
C MET A 236 -36.18 -18.63 -13.69
N VAL A 237 -35.80 -18.02 -12.57
CA VAL A 237 -34.44 -17.51 -12.32
C VAL A 237 -34.08 -17.79 -10.85
N PHE A 238 -32.79 -17.88 -10.55
CA PHE A 238 -32.31 -18.22 -9.21
C PHE A 238 -32.93 -17.36 -8.08
N ASN A 239 -33.07 -16.04 -8.29
CA ASN A 239 -33.67 -15.14 -7.29
C ASN A 239 -35.11 -15.51 -6.90
N HIS A 240 -35.90 -16.03 -7.83
CA HIS A 240 -37.26 -16.48 -7.55
C HIS A 240 -37.26 -17.87 -6.88
N VAL A 241 -36.35 -18.75 -7.30
CA VAL A 241 -36.12 -20.07 -6.68
C VAL A 241 -35.74 -19.92 -5.20
N SER A 242 -34.84 -18.97 -4.87
CA SER A 242 -34.41 -18.69 -3.49
C SER A 242 -35.47 -17.99 -2.63
N ILE A 243 -36.60 -17.54 -3.21
CA ILE A 243 -37.79 -17.07 -2.49
C ILE A 243 -38.76 -18.23 -2.28
N LEU A 244 -39.17 -18.85 -3.39
CA LEU A 244 -40.29 -19.79 -3.44
C LEU A 244 -39.98 -21.08 -2.69
N LEU A 245 -38.88 -21.75 -3.03
CA LEU A 245 -38.58 -23.08 -2.48
C LEU A 245 -38.39 -23.07 -0.96
N PRO A 246 -37.60 -22.15 -0.37
CA PRO A 246 -37.49 -22.07 1.08
C PRO A 246 -38.82 -21.76 1.77
N ALA A 247 -39.64 -20.88 1.21
CA ALA A 247 -40.92 -20.51 1.79
C ALA A 247 -41.92 -21.68 1.77
N VAL A 248 -42.05 -22.38 0.65
CA VAL A 248 -42.96 -23.54 0.51
C VAL A 248 -42.50 -24.68 1.44
N HIS A 249 -41.20 -24.94 1.49
CA HIS A 249 -40.68 -25.97 2.37
C HIS A 249 -40.85 -25.58 3.85
N ALA A 250 -40.70 -24.31 4.21
CA ALA A 250 -40.99 -23.82 5.55
C ALA A 250 -42.48 -23.95 5.91
N LEU A 251 -43.41 -23.70 4.97
CA LEU A 251 -44.84 -23.98 5.16
C LEU A 251 -45.06 -25.45 5.49
N TYR A 252 -44.44 -26.38 4.76
CA TYR A 252 -44.50 -27.80 5.08
C TYR A 252 -43.96 -28.09 6.48
N ARG A 253 -42.76 -27.60 6.81
CA ARG A 253 -42.13 -27.88 8.11
C ARG A 253 -42.87 -27.26 9.29
N GLY A 254 -43.51 -26.12 9.11
CA GLY A 254 -44.25 -25.45 10.17
C GLY A 254 -45.68 -25.96 10.35
N THR A 255 -46.32 -26.47 9.27
CA THR A 255 -47.70 -26.99 9.34
C THR A 255 -47.76 -28.51 9.53
N GLY A 256 -46.82 -29.24 8.94
CA GLY A 256 -46.90 -30.69 8.75
C GLY A 256 -47.90 -31.13 7.66
N ASP A 257 -48.49 -30.20 6.90
CA ASP A 257 -49.47 -30.50 5.86
C ASP A 257 -48.77 -30.96 4.58
N ALA A 258 -49.09 -32.18 4.13
CA ALA A 258 -48.52 -32.81 2.93
C ALA A 258 -48.75 -31.99 1.66
N HIS A 259 -49.83 -31.18 1.61
CA HIS A 259 -50.10 -30.27 0.50
C HIS A 259 -48.90 -29.37 0.16
N TRP A 260 -48.19 -28.87 1.18
CA TRP A 260 -47.04 -28.00 0.98
C TRP A 260 -45.80 -28.77 0.51
N LEU A 261 -45.63 -30.03 0.93
CA LEU A 261 -44.54 -30.88 0.43
C LEU A 261 -44.77 -31.24 -1.04
N GLU A 262 -46.01 -31.56 -1.41
CA GLU A 262 -46.40 -31.77 -2.81
C GLU A 262 -46.20 -30.51 -3.66
N ALA A 263 -46.58 -29.34 -3.14
CA ALA A 263 -46.31 -28.08 -3.80
C ALA A 263 -44.81 -27.82 -3.98
N TYR A 264 -44.00 -28.10 -2.95
CA TYR A 264 -42.53 -27.98 -3.03
C TYR A 264 -41.95 -28.87 -4.12
N ASN A 265 -42.31 -30.16 -4.14
CA ASN A 265 -41.84 -31.12 -5.14
C ASN A 265 -42.29 -30.72 -6.55
N ARG A 266 -43.55 -30.31 -6.71
CA ARG A 266 -44.08 -29.81 -7.99
C ARG A 266 -43.31 -28.59 -8.49
N PHE A 267 -42.95 -27.64 -7.62
CA PHE A 267 -42.11 -26.52 -8.01
C PHE A 267 -40.68 -26.93 -8.33
N LEU A 268 -40.10 -27.84 -7.54
CA LEU A 268 -38.75 -28.34 -7.75
C LEU A 268 -38.60 -29.04 -9.11
N ASP A 269 -39.60 -29.82 -9.51
CA ASP A 269 -39.63 -30.61 -10.75
C ASP A 269 -40.28 -29.86 -11.94
N GLU A 270 -40.71 -28.62 -11.73
CA GLU A 270 -41.33 -27.77 -12.76
C GLU A 270 -40.42 -27.63 -13.98
N ARG A 271 -40.98 -27.81 -15.19
CA ARG A 271 -40.26 -27.79 -16.49
C ARG A 271 -39.08 -28.76 -16.50
N ASP A 272 -39.35 -30.04 -16.28
CA ASP A 272 -38.38 -31.14 -16.30
C ASP A 272 -37.21 -30.93 -15.32
N GLY A 273 -37.50 -30.44 -14.11
CA GLY A 273 -36.48 -30.16 -13.09
C GLY A 273 -35.75 -28.83 -13.27
N GLY A 274 -36.30 -27.88 -14.04
CA GLY A 274 -35.66 -26.60 -14.29
C GLY A 274 -35.30 -25.81 -13.02
N ARG A 275 -36.12 -25.87 -11.96
CA ARG A 275 -35.77 -25.22 -10.67
C ARG A 275 -34.69 -25.96 -9.90
N ARG A 276 -34.65 -27.29 -10.01
CA ARG A 276 -33.59 -28.13 -9.46
C ARG A 276 -32.23 -27.79 -10.07
N GLU A 277 -32.17 -27.56 -11.38
CA GLU A 277 -30.96 -27.09 -12.06
C GLU A 277 -30.55 -25.68 -11.63
N LEU A 278 -31.51 -24.78 -11.46
CA LEU A 278 -31.24 -23.43 -10.94
C LEU A 278 -30.76 -23.43 -9.47
N LEU A 279 -31.00 -24.50 -8.72
CA LEU A 279 -30.55 -24.72 -7.34
C LEU A 279 -29.25 -25.55 -7.27
N LYS A 280 -28.37 -25.38 -8.26
CA LYS A 280 -27.00 -25.91 -8.27
C LYS A 280 -25.97 -24.78 -8.35
N PRO A 281 -24.73 -25.00 -7.87
CA PRO A 281 -23.62 -24.10 -8.15
C PRO A 281 -23.44 -23.87 -9.66
N GLY A 282 -23.14 -22.63 -10.05
CA GLY A 282 -22.96 -22.27 -11.45
C GLY A 282 -23.08 -20.77 -11.74
N PRO A 283 -22.81 -20.35 -12.98
CA PRO A 283 -22.82 -18.93 -13.39
C PRO A 283 -24.22 -18.30 -13.44
N HIS A 284 -25.29 -19.10 -13.41
CA HIS A 284 -26.67 -18.63 -13.35
C HIS A 284 -27.07 -18.10 -11.96
N LEU A 285 -26.27 -18.39 -10.92
CA LEU A 285 -26.46 -17.79 -9.62
C LEU A 285 -26.18 -16.28 -9.70
N GLN A 286 -27.19 -15.48 -9.36
CA GLN A 286 -27.10 -14.03 -9.35
C GLN A 286 -27.58 -13.51 -8.03
N LEU A 287 -26.85 -12.55 -7.45
CA LEU A 287 -27.23 -11.94 -6.19
C LEU A 287 -28.04 -10.67 -6.42
N ASN A 288 -28.88 -10.35 -5.45
CA ASN A 288 -29.54 -9.05 -5.45
C ASN A 288 -28.49 -7.94 -5.37
N GLY A 289 -28.67 -6.88 -6.18
CA GLY A 289 -27.76 -5.74 -6.24
C GLY A 289 -27.63 -4.98 -4.92
N HIS A 290 -28.59 -5.12 -4.00
CA HIS A 290 -28.51 -4.62 -2.64
C HIS A 290 -27.96 -5.73 -1.70
N PRO A 291 -26.81 -5.53 -1.01
CA PRO A 291 -26.21 -6.49 -0.09
C PRO A 291 -27.15 -7.02 0.99
N ILE A 292 -27.99 -6.18 1.61
CA ILE A 292 -28.96 -6.68 2.60
C ILE A 292 -29.97 -7.68 1.99
N TYR A 293 -30.45 -7.45 0.78
CA TYR A 293 -31.39 -8.35 0.11
C TYR A 293 -30.69 -9.64 -0.36
N ALA A 294 -29.41 -9.56 -0.71
CA ALA A 294 -28.58 -10.74 -0.94
C ALA A 294 -28.40 -11.55 0.35
N ASN A 295 -28.11 -10.90 1.48
CA ASN A 295 -28.03 -11.52 2.80
C ASN A 295 -29.34 -12.20 3.21
N GLN A 296 -30.49 -11.55 3.00
CA GLN A 296 -31.82 -12.16 3.20
C GLN A 296 -32.06 -13.38 2.28
N GLY A 297 -31.46 -13.40 1.09
CA GLY A 297 -31.43 -14.58 0.22
C GLY A 297 -30.63 -15.73 0.82
N GLY A 298 -29.46 -15.42 1.39
CA GLY A 298 -28.65 -16.36 2.16
C GLY A 298 -29.41 -16.95 3.35
N PHE A 299 -30.11 -16.13 4.12
CA PHE A 299 -30.97 -16.57 5.23
C PHE A 299 -32.04 -17.58 4.77
N ARG A 300 -32.74 -17.30 3.65
CA ARG A 300 -33.74 -18.21 3.09
C ARG A 300 -33.14 -19.55 2.67
N LEU A 301 -31.99 -19.52 2.00
CA LEU A 301 -31.30 -20.74 1.57
C LEU A 301 -30.73 -21.55 2.74
N ASN A 302 -30.23 -20.89 3.79
CA ASN A 302 -29.82 -21.56 5.02
C ASN A 302 -31.00 -22.25 5.71
N ALA A 303 -32.16 -21.59 5.77
CA ALA A 303 -33.37 -22.24 6.30
C ALA A 303 -33.75 -23.49 5.50
N LEU A 304 -33.69 -23.43 4.15
CA LEU A 304 -33.93 -24.59 3.31
C LEU A 304 -32.89 -25.70 3.54
N TYR A 305 -31.60 -25.35 3.64
CA TYR A 305 -30.51 -26.27 3.98
C TYR A 305 -30.77 -27.01 5.30
N ARG A 306 -31.24 -26.29 6.32
CA ARG A 306 -31.57 -26.87 7.63
C ARG A 306 -32.82 -27.73 7.63
N PHE A 307 -33.82 -27.35 6.84
CA PHE A 307 -35.04 -28.14 6.71
C PHE A 307 -34.86 -29.38 5.83
N GLN A 308 -33.81 -29.44 5.01
CA GLN A 308 -33.53 -30.57 4.15
C GLN A 308 -33.06 -31.79 4.95
N THR A 309 -33.63 -32.95 4.64
CA THR A 309 -33.25 -34.24 5.22
C THR A 309 -32.50 -35.13 4.22
N ASP A 310 -32.66 -34.91 2.91
CA ASP A 310 -31.92 -35.59 1.86
C ASP A 310 -30.44 -35.13 1.84
N PRO A 311 -29.48 -36.03 2.05
CA PRO A 311 -28.07 -35.66 2.11
C PRO A 311 -27.52 -35.06 0.81
N ALA A 312 -28.00 -35.50 -0.36
CA ALA A 312 -27.52 -35.01 -1.65
C ALA A 312 -28.03 -33.59 -1.92
N GLN A 313 -29.30 -33.32 -1.64
CA GLN A 313 -29.85 -31.97 -1.72
C GLN A 313 -29.22 -31.04 -0.68
N LYS A 314 -28.91 -31.55 0.51
CA LYS A 314 -28.23 -30.78 1.55
C LYS A 314 -26.80 -30.39 1.13
N ALA A 315 -26.05 -31.29 0.51
CA ALA A 315 -24.73 -31.00 -0.06
C ALA A 315 -24.82 -29.96 -1.19
N LEU A 316 -25.79 -30.08 -2.10
CA LEU A 316 -26.01 -29.09 -3.16
C LEU A 316 -26.31 -27.69 -2.58
N LEU A 317 -27.16 -27.62 -1.56
CA LEU A 317 -27.50 -26.35 -0.89
C LEU A 317 -26.30 -25.76 -0.15
N HIS A 318 -25.46 -26.58 0.45
CA HIS A 318 -24.19 -26.16 1.04
C HIS A 318 -23.29 -25.50 -0.01
N ASP A 319 -23.10 -26.13 -1.17
CA ASP A 319 -22.25 -25.59 -2.24
C ASP A 319 -22.83 -24.28 -2.81
N VAL A 320 -24.16 -24.19 -2.93
CA VAL A 320 -24.84 -22.94 -3.30
C VAL A 320 -24.57 -21.85 -2.26
N LEU A 321 -24.71 -22.15 -0.96
CA LEU A 321 -24.42 -21.21 0.14
C LEU A 321 -22.96 -20.72 0.10
N ALA A 322 -22.01 -21.62 -0.10
CA ALA A 322 -20.59 -21.30 -0.23
C ALA A 322 -20.31 -20.38 -1.44
N GLN A 323 -20.89 -20.70 -2.61
CA GLN A 323 -20.71 -19.87 -3.82
C GLN A 323 -21.31 -18.47 -3.63
N ILE A 324 -22.52 -18.36 -3.09
CA ILE A 324 -23.15 -17.02 -2.89
C ILE A 324 -22.45 -16.21 -1.80
N ALA A 325 -21.88 -16.84 -0.78
CA ALA A 325 -21.06 -16.18 0.22
C ALA A 325 -19.78 -15.62 -0.42
N GLY A 326 -19.07 -16.43 -1.23
CA GLY A 326 -17.90 -15.98 -1.98
C GLY A 326 -18.22 -14.84 -2.95
N MET A 327 -19.34 -14.90 -3.67
CA MET A 327 -19.83 -13.82 -4.53
C MET A 327 -20.20 -12.56 -3.74
N GLN A 328 -20.72 -12.67 -2.52
CA GLN A 328 -21.02 -11.52 -1.66
C GLN A 328 -19.74 -10.89 -1.08
N LEU A 329 -18.75 -11.70 -0.72
CA LEU A 329 -17.46 -11.20 -0.20
C LEU A 329 -16.61 -10.53 -1.28
N SER A 330 -16.72 -10.97 -2.54
CA SER A 330 -15.93 -10.45 -3.66
C SER A 330 -16.57 -9.30 -4.43
N ARG A 331 -17.85 -8.96 -4.17
CA ARG A 331 -18.54 -7.93 -4.96
C ARG A 331 -18.04 -6.52 -4.67
N ASP A 332 -18.16 -5.67 -5.68
CA ASP A 332 -17.89 -4.25 -5.56
C ASP A 332 -19.01 -3.48 -4.84
N PHE A 333 -18.65 -2.46 -4.06
CA PHE A 333 -19.58 -1.51 -3.44
C PHE A 333 -19.17 -0.05 -3.75
N PRO A 334 -20.06 0.84 -4.21
CA PRO A 334 -21.48 0.66 -4.37
C PRO A 334 -21.74 -0.01 -5.73
N GLY A 335 -22.46 -1.11 -5.72
CA GLY A 335 -22.94 -1.71 -6.97
C GLY A 335 -23.91 -0.76 -7.72
N PRO A 336 -24.23 -1.06 -8.99
CA PRO A 336 -25.12 -0.24 -9.82
C PRO A 336 -26.48 0.08 -9.18
N PHE A 337 -26.96 -0.75 -8.26
CA PHE A 337 -28.19 -0.52 -7.51
C PHE A 337 -28.13 0.75 -6.65
N TYR A 338 -27.05 0.95 -5.89
CA TYR A 338 -26.91 2.09 -4.97
C TYR A 338 -26.63 3.41 -5.67
N LYS A 339 -26.02 3.36 -6.86
CA LYS A 339 -25.86 4.52 -7.74
C LYS A 339 -27.19 5.09 -8.25
N ARG A 340 -28.33 4.40 -8.02
CA ARG A 340 -29.67 4.89 -8.35
C ARG A 340 -30.32 5.73 -7.23
N PHE A 341 -29.87 5.56 -5.99
CA PHE A 341 -30.46 6.21 -4.81
C PHE A 341 -29.63 7.40 -4.32
N HIS A 342 -28.39 7.52 -4.80
CA HIS A 342 -27.52 8.66 -4.53
C HIS A 342 -26.85 9.07 -5.84
N SER A 343 -26.76 10.37 -6.08
CA SER A 343 -26.05 10.96 -7.21
C SER A 343 -24.56 10.59 -7.19
N GLU A 344 -23.91 10.61 -8.36
CA GLU A 344 -22.46 10.46 -8.45
C GLU A 344 -21.71 11.54 -7.65
N GLU A 345 -22.30 12.73 -7.47
CA GLU A 345 -21.73 13.78 -6.62
C GLU A 345 -21.85 13.47 -5.12
N GLU A 346 -22.94 12.86 -4.66
CA GLU A 346 -23.08 12.40 -3.26
C GLU A 346 -22.12 11.24 -2.98
N TRP A 347 -21.96 10.31 -3.93
CA TRP A 347 -20.96 9.25 -3.82
C TRP A 347 -19.54 9.82 -3.84
N LYS A 348 -19.22 10.76 -4.72
CA LYS A 348 -17.91 11.45 -4.74
C LYS A 348 -17.64 12.21 -3.43
N ARG A 349 -18.64 12.91 -2.88
CA ARG A 349 -18.50 13.61 -1.59
C ARG A 349 -18.34 12.64 -0.42
N ALA A 350 -19.13 11.58 -0.37
CA ALA A 350 -19.00 10.53 0.64
C ALA A 350 -17.63 9.83 0.54
N ARG A 351 -17.16 9.57 -0.68
CA ARG A 351 -15.82 9.00 -0.94
C ARG A 351 -14.69 9.91 -0.47
N ALA A 352 -14.74 11.18 -0.85
CA ALA A 352 -13.73 12.17 -0.47
C ALA A 352 -13.69 12.38 1.05
N SER A 353 -14.85 12.45 1.71
CA SER A 353 -14.94 12.64 3.17
C SER A 353 -14.58 11.39 3.98
N LEU A 354 -14.76 10.19 3.43
CA LEU A 354 -14.42 8.92 4.07
C LEU A 354 -13.03 8.37 3.70
N GLY A 355 -12.23 9.11 2.93
CA GLY A 355 -10.91 8.64 2.50
C GLY A 355 -10.97 7.38 1.64
N TRP A 356 -12.01 7.26 0.80
CA TRP A 356 -12.22 6.17 -0.13
C TRP A 356 -11.79 6.61 -1.54
N ASP A 357 -10.54 6.31 -1.88
CA ASP A 357 -9.89 6.77 -3.12
C ASP A 357 -10.44 6.11 -4.40
N ASP A 358 -10.85 4.84 -4.31
CA ASP A 358 -11.38 4.05 -5.44
C ASP A 358 -12.83 4.44 -5.78
N GLU A 359 -13.30 4.20 -7.00
CA GLU A 359 -14.73 4.36 -7.32
C GLU A 359 -15.61 3.31 -6.63
N HIS A 360 -15.02 2.16 -6.32
CA HIS A 360 -15.66 1.00 -5.69
C HIS A 360 -14.76 0.40 -4.61
N LEU A 361 -15.35 -0.12 -3.53
CA LEU A 361 -14.72 -1.03 -2.58
C LEU A 361 -14.80 -2.44 -3.17
N HIS A 362 -13.66 -2.97 -3.59
CA HIS A 362 -13.56 -4.28 -4.24
C HIS A 362 -13.65 -5.43 -3.23
N GLY A 363 -14.85 -5.67 -2.69
CA GLY A 363 -15.12 -6.75 -1.76
C GLY A 363 -15.30 -6.31 -0.30
N ALA A 364 -15.95 -7.19 0.46
CA ALA A 364 -16.30 -7.03 1.87
C ALA A 364 -15.06 -6.84 2.77
N GLU A 365 -13.98 -7.59 2.50
CA GLU A 365 -12.74 -7.51 3.29
C GLU A 365 -12.07 -6.13 3.12
N ILE A 366 -11.99 -5.62 1.89
CA ILE A 366 -11.43 -4.28 1.63
C ILE A 366 -12.30 -3.20 2.26
N ALA A 367 -13.62 -3.34 2.11
CA ALA A 367 -14.57 -2.45 2.75
C ALA A 367 -14.39 -2.42 4.28
N TRP A 368 -14.25 -3.57 4.95
CA TRP A 368 -13.98 -3.60 6.39
C TRP A 368 -12.62 -3.01 6.75
N ARG A 369 -11.54 -3.39 6.05
CA ARG A 369 -10.18 -2.94 6.38
C ARG A 369 -9.95 -1.44 6.19
N LYS A 370 -10.78 -0.78 5.37
CA LYS A 370 -10.82 0.68 5.23
C LYS A 370 -11.62 1.37 6.34
N PHE A 371 -12.43 0.65 7.12
CA PHE A 371 -13.14 1.21 8.27
C PHE A 371 -12.17 1.86 9.27
N ARG A 372 -12.53 3.04 9.79
CA ARG A 372 -11.88 3.67 10.94
C ARG A 372 -12.98 4.14 11.89
N PRO A 373 -12.88 3.93 13.22
CA PRO A 373 -13.94 4.31 14.15
C PRO A 373 -14.40 5.77 14.03
N ALA A 374 -13.48 6.70 13.76
CA ALA A 374 -13.78 8.12 13.55
C ALA A 374 -14.68 8.41 12.33
N MET A 375 -14.80 7.50 11.36
CA MET A 375 -15.70 7.64 10.21
C MET A 375 -17.16 7.70 10.63
N LEU A 376 -17.51 7.05 11.75
CA LEU A 376 -18.87 7.10 12.29
C LEU A 376 -19.25 8.49 12.83
N ASP A 377 -18.28 9.32 13.21
CA ASP A 377 -18.50 10.68 13.71
C ASP A 377 -18.69 11.71 12.58
N GLN A 378 -18.08 11.48 11.41
CA GLN A 378 -18.05 12.44 10.30
C GLN A 378 -19.18 12.21 9.28
N GLN A 379 -19.41 10.96 8.88
CA GLN A 379 -20.38 10.55 7.85
C GLN A 379 -21.06 9.23 8.27
N GLY A 380 -21.58 9.20 9.49
CA GLY A 380 -22.01 7.97 10.17
C GLY A 380 -22.97 7.07 9.37
N GLY A 381 -23.89 7.64 8.59
CA GLY A 381 -24.81 6.86 7.75
C GLY A 381 -24.11 6.12 6.60
N MET A 382 -23.23 6.81 5.86
CA MET A 382 -22.54 6.24 4.71
C MET A 382 -21.39 5.31 5.12
N ALA A 383 -20.65 5.68 6.17
CA ALA A 383 -19.63 4.81 6.76
C ALA A 383 -20.25 3.50 7.29
N ALA A 384 -21.36 3.60 8.02
CA ALA A 384 -22.08 2.42 8.52
C ALA A 384 -22.65 1.56 7.38
N LEU A 385 -22.95 2.14 6.22
CA LEU A 385 -23.44 1.40 5.06
C LEU A 385 -22.30 0.68 4.31
N ALA A 386 -21.24 1.41 3.96
CA ALA A 386 -20.17 0.95 3.06
C ALA A 386 -19.13 0.07 3.78
N HIS A 387 -18.74 0.44 5.00
CA HIS A 387 -17.62 -0.19 5.71
C HIS A 387 -18.09 -1.15 6.81
N VAL A 388 -19.36 -1.08 7.21
CA VAL A 388 -19.90 -1.88 8.32
C VAL A 388 -20.99 -2.84 7.82
N ARG A 389 -22.12 -2.34 7.32
CA ARG A 389 -23.27 -3.16 6.90
C ARG A 389 -22.95 -4.05 5.70
N PHE A 390 -22.25 -3.52 4.70
CA PHE A 390 -21.89 -4.29 3.50
C PHE A 390 -20.98 -5.50 3.83
N PRO A 391 -19.85 -5.33 4.54
CA PRO A 391 -19.02 -6.47 4.95
C PRO A 391 -19.73 -7.45 5.87
N LEU A 392 -20.47 -6.93 6.85
CA LEU A 392 -21.17 -7.76 7.83
C LEU A 392 -22.22 -8.68 7.18
N GLY A 393 -22.89 -8.22 6.12
CA GLY A 393 -23.79 -9.06 5.33
C GLY A 393 -23.07 -10.21 4.62
N GLY A 394 -21.83 -9.99 4.16
CA GLY A 394 -20.99 -11.06 3.60
C GLY A 394 -20.58 -12.10 4.62
N TYR A 395 -20.10 -11.66 5.79
CA TYR A 395 -19.71 -12.57 6.85
C TYR A 395 -20.90 -13.32 7.47
N HIS A 396 -22.07 -12.71 7.55
CA HIS A 396 -23.28 -13.41 7.95
C HIS A 396 -23.62 -14.56 6.97
N MET A 397 -23.45 -14.34 5.66
CA MET A 397 -23.62 -15.40 4.65
C MET A 397 -22.58 -16.51 4.77
N VAL A 398 -21.33 -16.19 5.17
CA VAL A 398 -20.31 -17.20 5.50
C VAL A 398 -20.74 -18.03 6.71
N LEU A 399 -21.16 -17.40 7.80
CA LEU A 399 -21.66 -18.11 8.99
C LEU A 399 -22.88 -18.99 8.68
N ALA A 400 -23.72 -18.56 7.74
CA ALA A 400 -24.88 -19.31 7.28
C ALA A 400 -24.53 -20.56 6.44
N THR A 401 -23.26 -20.77 6.06
CA THR A 401 -22.82 -22.05 5.47
C THR A 401 -22.75 -23.17 6.51
N GLU A 402 -22.57 -22.82 7.79
CA GLU A 402 -22.33 -23.75 8.90
C GLU A 402 -21.12 -24.68 8.70
N ASP A 403 -20.20 -24.30 7.81
CA ASP A 403 -18.97 -25.05 7.53
C ASP A 403 -17.79 -24.44 8.31
N PRO A 404 -17.25 -25.14 9.33
CA PRO A 404 -16.12 -24.63 10.10
C PRO A 404 -14.86 -24.42 9.24
N GLU A 405 -14.64 -25.18 8.16
CA GLU A 405 -13.49 -25.00 7.27
C GLU A 405 -13.61 -23.69 6.46
N LEU A 406 -14.83 -23.32 6.03
CA LEU A 406 -15.10 -22.04 5.36
C LEU A 406 -15.18 -20.86 6.33
N ILE A 407 -15.63 -21.08 7.56
CA ILE A 407 -15.85 -20.02 8.56
C ILE A 407 -14.53 -19.61 9.23
N ALA A 408 -13.66 -20.57 9.58
CA ALA A 408 -12.47 -20.32 10.39
C ALA A 408 -11.52 -19.23 9.84
N PRO A 409 -11.26 -19.12 8.51
CA PRO A 409 -10.44 -18.05 7.96
C PRO A 409 -11.00 -16.64 8.18
N HIS A 410 -12.32 -16.51 8.34
CA HIS A 410 -13.01 -15.23 8.47
C HIS A 410 -13.35 -14.87 9.93
N LEU A 411 -13.30 -15.84 10.86
CA LEU A 411 -13.64 -15.64 12.27
C LEU A 411 -12.86 -14.52 12.98
N PRO A 412 -11.54 -14.37 12.78
CA PRO A 412 -10.80 -13.25 13.37
C PRO A 412 -11.34 -11.89 12.90
N THR A 413 -11.64 -11.74 11.61
CA THR A 413 -12.22 -10.51 11.05
C THR A 413 -13.65 -10.28 11.56
N ILE A 414 -14.45 -11.33 11.70
CA ILE A 414 -15.80 -11.24 12.29
C ILE A 414 -15.72 -10.76 13.74
N TRP A 415 -14.79 -11.30 14.53
CA TRP A 415 -14.60 -10.91 15.92
C TRP A 415 -14.08 -9.48 16.07
N ASP A 416 -13.15 -9.10 15.20
CA ASP A 416 -12.63 -7.74 15.08
C ASP A 416 -13.77 -6.75 14.78
N MET A 417 -14.63 -7.06 13.81
CA MET A 417 -15.83 -6.29 13.49
C MET A 417 -16.75 -6.11 14.69
N LEU A 418 -17.09 -7.22 15.36
CA LEU A 418 -17.98 -7.17 16.52
C LEU A 418 -17.39 -6.25 17.61
N THR A 419 -16.09 -6.33 17.87
CA THR A 419 -15.46 -5.64 19.00
C THR A 419 -15.01 -4.19 18.74
N GLN A 420 -14.75 -3.80 17.49
CA GLN A 420 -14.26 -2.45 17.16
C GLN A 420 -15.35 -1.43 16.80
N VAL A 421 -16.55 -1.86 16.39
CA VAL A 421 -17.60 -0.94 15.96
C VAL A 421 -18.41 -0.43 17.14
N ASP A 422 -18.42 0.90 17.30
CA ASP A 422 -19.30 1.58 18.25
C ASP A 422 -20.73 1.66 17.69
N LEU A 423 -21.60 0.77 18.16
CA LEU A 423 -22.99 0.67 17.72
C LEU A 423 -23.85 1.86 18.17
N GLU A 424 -23.49 2.58 19.23
CA GLU A 424 -24.26 3.73 19.72
C GLU A 424 -24.29 4.84 18.66
N LYS A 425 -23.19 4.99 17.91
CA LYS A 425 -23.03 5.94 16.81
C LYS A 425 -23.82 5.56 15.54
N ILE A 426 -24.33 4.34 15.44
CA ILE A 426 -25.11 3.88 14.29
C ILE A 426 -26.60 3.92 14.62
N SER A 427 -27.33 4.88 14.04
CA SER A 427 -28.78 5.05 14.25
C SER A 427 -29.64 4.03 13.49
N ALA A 428 -29.09 3.41 12.45
CA ALA A 428 -29.81 2.50 11.57
C ALA A 428 -29.99 1.12 12.22
N ALA A 429 -31.25 0.72 12.46
CA ALA A 429 -31.57 -0.56 13.08
C ALA A 429 -31.12 -1.76 12.25
N GLU A 430 -31.06 -1.63 10.91
CA GLU A 430 -30.69 -2.76 10.06
C GLU A 430 -29.23 -3.18 10.25
N THR A 431 -28.36 -2.23 10.60
CA THR A 431 -26.97 -2.53 10.93
C THR A 431 -26.86 -3.12 12.35
N ASN A 432 -27.59 -2.55 13.31
CA ASN A 432 -27.56 -3.01 14.71
C ASN A 432 -28.12 -4.42 14.90
N TYR A 433 -29.24 -4.77 14.25
CA TYR A 433 -29.77 -6.14 14.35
C TYR A 433 -28.80 -7.13 13.68
N LEU A 434 -28.19 -6.75 12.55
CA LEU A 434 -27.28 -7.64 11.84
C LEU A 434 -26.03 -7.94 12.69
N PHE A 435 -25.56 -6.98 13.49
CA PHE A 435 -24.52 -7.22 14.51
C PHE A 435 -24.95 -8.24 15.55
N ALA A 436 -26.15 -8.08 16.09
CA ALA A 436 -26.69 -9.02 17.08
C ALA A 436 -26.84 -10.43 16.50
N VAL A 437 -27.34 -10.55 15.27
CA VAL A 437 -27.48 -11.84 14.56
C VAL A 437 -26.11 -12.46 14.27
N VAL A 438 -25.14 -11.70 13.77
CA VAL A 438 -23.78 -12.21 13.51
C VAL A 438 -23.09 -12.65 14.81
N ALA A 439 -23.25 -11.90 15.90
CA ALA A 439 -22.73 -12.29 17.20
C ALA A 439 -23.35 -13.60 17.72
N LEU A 440 -24.67 -13.76 17.58
CA LEU A 440 -25.39 -14.98 17.97
C LEU A 440 -25.04 -16.20 17.10
N HIS A 441 -24.81 -16.02 15.80
CA HIS A 441 -24.35 -17.11 14.94
C HIS A 441 -22.86 -17.42 15.15
N THR A 442 -22.02 -16.43 15.45
CA THR A 442 -20.63 -16.65 15.88
C THR A 442 -20.59 -17.45 17.18
N TYR A 443 -21.45 -17.10 18.14
CA TYR A 443 -21.68 -17.87 19.36
C TYR A 443 -22.07 -19.31 19.05
N ALA A 444 -23.09 -19.50 18.21
CA ALA A 444 -23.59 -20.83 17.88
C ALA A 444 -22.52 -21.71 17.20
N VAL A 445 -21.73 -21.14 16.28
CA VAL A 445 -20.63 -21.84 15.61
C VAL A 445 -19.53 -22.21 16.59
N CYS A 446 -19.06 -21.27 17.43
CA CYS A 446 -17.97 -21.53 18.37
C CYS A 446 -18.36 -22.54 19.47
N HIS A 447 -19.63 -22.60 19.87
CA HIS A 447 -20.10 -23.64 20.81
C HIS A 447 -20.25 -25.02 20.17
N ARG A 448 -20.57 -25.08 18.87
CA ARG A 448 -20.55 -26.34 18.10
C ARG A 448 -19.13 -26.79 17.75
N HIS A 449 -18.20 -25.84 17.67
CA HIS A 449 -16.80 -26.02 17.30
C HIS A 449 -15.86 -25.30 18.29
N PRO A 450 -15.71 -25.79 19.54
CA PRO A 450 -14.90 -25.13 20.58
C PRO A 450 -13.43 -24.97 20.20
N GLU A 451 -12.92 -25.76 19.26
CA GLU A 451 -11.57 -25.63 18.68
C GLU A 451 -11.32 -24.28 17.99
N LEU A 452 -12.39 -23.53 17.67
CA LEU A 452 -12.32 -22.19 17.11
C LEU A 452 -12.15 -21.10 18.18
N LEU A 453 -12.11 -21.45 19.47
CA LEU A 453 -11.82 -20.56 20.59
C LEU A 453 -10.37 -20.71 21.05
N GLN A 454 -9.73 -19.61 21.45
CA GLN A 454 -8.37 -19.62 21.96
C GLN A 454 -8.35 -19.01 23.37
N THR A 455 -7.97 -19.80 24.37
CA THR A 455 -7.86 -19.31 25.76
C THR A 455 -6.67 -18.34 25.88
N PRO A 456 -6.88 -17.08 26.27
CA PRO A 456 -5.77 -16.20 26.64
C PRO A 456 -5.12 -16.75 27.91
N ARG A 457 -3.79 -16.90 27.93
CA ARG A 457 -3.08 -17.21 29.18
C ARG A 457 -3.13 -15.98 30.09
N GLU A 458 -3.76 -16.11 31.27
CA GLU A 458 -3.89 -15.01 32.21
C GLU A 458 -2.58 -14.70 32.98
N PRO A 459 -2.39 -13.43 33.38
CA PRO A 459 -1.18 -12.88 33.99
C PRO A 459 -1.24 -12.93 35.52
N THR A 460 -0.10 -13.13 36.18
CA THR A 460 0.03 -12.91 37.63
C THR A 460 0.17 -11.41 37.93
N SER A 461 -0.90 -10.82 38.47
CA SER A 461 -0.99 -9.45 38.99
C SER A 461 -0.08 -9.24 40.22
N GLU A 462 0.51 -8.06 40.45
CA GLU A 462 -0.20 -6.82 40.79
C GLU A 462 0.23 -5.58 39.97
N ARG A 463 -0.59 -5.34 38.92
CA ARG A 463 -0.97 -4.09 38.25
C ARG A 463 0.12 -3.15 37.68
N ARG A 464 0.35 -3.28 36.36
CA ARG A 464 0.08 -2.24 35.33
C ARG A 464 0.27 -2.81 33.90
N ASN A 465 -0.77 -2.65 33.04
CA ASN A 465 -0.83 -2.74 31.56
C ASN A 465 0.12 -3.71 30.81
N ASP A 466 -0.38 -4.90 30.43
CA ASP A 466 0.34 -5.81 29.52
C ASP A 466 -0.15 -5.72 28.07
N SER A 467 0.59 -4.97 27.26
CA SER A 467 0.68 -5.06 25.80
C SER A 467 2.13 -5.34 25.35
N ASP A 468 2.97 -5.93 26.23
CA ASP A 468 4.42 -5.68 26.20
C ASP A 468 5.39 -6.84 25.91
N THR A 469 4.97 -8.10 25.66
CA THR A 469 5.92 -9.23 25.73
C THR A 469 6.39 -9.91 24.43
N ASP A 470 5.83 -9.65 23.25
CA ASP A 470 6.25 -10.37 22.02
C ASP A 470 7.63 -9.92 21.46
N TYR A 471 8.11 -8.73 21.84
CA TYR A 471 9.32 -8.11 21.28
C TYR A 471 10.40 -7.79 22.32
N GLY A 472 10.46 -8.57 23.40
CA GLY A 472 11.41 -8.38 24.50
C GLY A 472 10.98 -7.26 25.46
N ALA A 473 11.78 -7.04 26.50
CA ALA A 473 11.46 -6.08 27.55
C ALA A 473 11.54 -4.63 27.05
N THR A 474 10.60 -3.78 27.46
CA THR A 474 10.68 -2.34 27.19
C THR A 474 11.87 -1.73 27.92
N LEU A 475 12.80 -1.13 27.15
CA LEU A 475 13.98 -0.44 27.67
C LEU A 475 13.55 0.91 28.28
N SER A 476 14.13 1.25 29.42
CA SER A 476 13.70 2.38 30.25
C SER A 476 14.16 3.76 29.73
N ASN A 477 13.56 4.83 30.27
CA ASN A 477 13.77 6.26 29.98
C ASN A 477 15.19 6.64 29.49
N PRO A 478 15.37 7.01 28.20
CA PRO A 478 16.66 7.45 27.70
C PRO A 478 17.10 8.77 28.33
N LEU A 479 18.42 8.97 28.40
CA LEU A 479 18.98 10.31 28.50
C LEU A 479 18.85 10.99 27.13
N ASN A 480 18.23 12.18 27.11
CA ASN A 480 18.10 13.03 25.93
C ASN A 480 19.16 14.13 25.99
N LEU A 481 19.93 14.33 24.92
CA LEU A 481 21.06 15.28 24.92
C LEU A 481 20.66 16.73 24.58
N ALA A 482 19.39 16.96 24.23
CA ALA A 482 18.80 18.23 23.86
C ALA A 482 19.53 18.95 22.70
N ILE A 483 20.09 18.19 21.75
CA ILE A 483 20.73 18.74 20.54
C ILE A 483 19.77 18.83 19.35
N GLY A 484 18.60 18.18 19.49
CA GLY A 484 17.54 18.17 18.49
C GLY A 484 17.69 17.04 17.47
N PRO A 485 16.85 17.05 16.42
CA PRO A 485 16.73 15.93 15.49
C PRO A 485 18.07 15.44 14.95
N THR A 486 18.36 14.16 15.19
CA THR A 486 19.61 13.50 14.83
C THR A 486 19.31 12.35 13.87
N ILE A 487 20.04 12.27 12.75
CA ILE A 487 19.83 11.28 11.69
C ILE A 487 20.73 10.07 11.86
N ASP A 488 21.98 10.25 12.25
CA ASP A 488 22.93 9.14 12.41
C ASP A 488 23.94 9.43 13.51
N VAL A 489 24.51 8.36 14.08
CA VAL A 489 25.52 8.43 15.12
C VAL A 489 26.52 7.28 14.96
N THR A 490 27.80 7.61 15.06
CA THR A 490 28.89 6.63 15.02
C THR A 490 29.90 6.91 16.13
N VAL A 491 30.79 5.95 16.41
CA VAL A 491 31.75 6.01 17.52
C VAL A 491 33.14 5.64 17.03
N ASP A 492 34.13 6.44 17.42
CA ASP A 492 35.55 6.13 17.24
C ASP A 492 36.30 6.35 18.56
N GLY A 493 36.78 5.25 19.14
CA GLY A 493 37.36 5.24 20.48
C GLY A 493 36.38 5.71 21.55
N GLN A 494 36.76 6.75 22.28
CA GLN A 494 35.98 7.32 23.40
C GLN A 494 35.12 8.53 22.98
N HIS A 495 34.77 8.64 21.70
CA HIS A 495 33.96 9.75 21.18
C HIS A 495 32.79 9.26 20.33
N ALA A 496 31.62 9.89 20.52
CA ALA A 496 30.46 9.75 19.64
C ALA A 496 30.35 10.96 18.70
N TYR A 497 30.00 10.68 17.45
CA TYR A 497 29.85 11.65 16.38
C TYR A 497 28.43 11.55 15.85
N ALA A 498 27.63 12.59 16.07
CA ALA A 498 26.22 12.61 15.74
C ALA A 498 25.93 13.69 14.69
N ILE A 499 25.17 13.33 13.66
CA ILE A 499 24.82 14.25 12.57
C ILE A 499 23.31 14.51 12.54
N GLY A 500 22.91 15.76 12.38
CA GLY A 500 21.51 16.17 12.32
C GLY A 500 21.35 17.66 12.08
N ARG A 501 20.29 18.09 11.38
CA ARG A 501 19.98 19.50 11.08
C ARG A 501 21.15 20.29 10.45
N GLY A 502 21.94 19.65 9.58
CA GLY A 502 23.08 20.30 8.94
C GLY A 502 24.29 20.50 9.86
N ARG A 503 24.35 19.79 10.99
CA ARG A 503 25.41 19.86 12.00
C ARG A 503 26.01 18.49 12.28
N LEU A 504 27.33 18.46 12.48
CA LEU A 504 28.07 17.41 13.19
C LEU A 504 28.27 17.85 14.64
N SER A 505 27.88 17.01 15.61
CA SER A 505 28.12 17.20 17.05
C SER A 505 29.01 16.08 17.58
N ILE A 506 30.01 16.42 18.39
CA ILE A 506 31.01 15.49 18.91
C ILE A 506 30.90 15.44 20.43
N PHE A 507 30.87 14.23 20.98
CA PHE A 507 30.76 13.98 22.41
C PHE A 507 31.91 13.11 22.93
N ASP A 508 32.46 13.44 24.09
CA ASP A 508 33.25 12.53 24.91
C ASP A 508 32.29 11.54 25.59
N ILE A 509 32.55 10.26 25.40
CA ILE A 509 31.76 9.14 25.92
C ILE A 509 32.59 8.19 26.80
N SER A 510 33.70 8.67 27.36
CA SER A 510 34.51 7.96 28.37
C SER A 510 33.70 7.40 29.54
N LYS A 511 32.52 7.99 29.77
CA LYS A 511 31.41 7.37 30.47
C LYS A 511 30.19 7.32 29.54
N SER A 512 29.86 6.14 29.04
CA SER A 512 28.79 5.95 28.04
C SER A 512 27.40 6.44 28.47
N GLY A 513 27.12 6.51 29.78
CA GLY A 513 25.86 7.04 30.34
C GLY A 513 25.88 8.55 30.63
N GLU A 514 27.04 9.21 30.51
CA GLU A 514 27.24 10.64 30.82
C GLU A 514 27.99 11.34 29.66
N PRO A 515 27.47 11.33 28.42
CA PRO A 515 28.14 11.97 27.28
C PRO A 515 28.30 13.47 27.49
N LYS A 516 29.44 14.03 27.07
CA LYS A 516 29.76 15.46 27.16
C LYS A 516 30.07 16.04 25.81
N ALA A 517 29.37 17.08 25.39
CA ALA A 517 29.66 17.77 24.14
C ALA A 517 31.08 18.39 24.19
N VAL A 518 31.89 18.14 23.16
CA VAL A 518 33.27 18.64 23.05
C VAL A 518 33.51 19.51 21.82
N GLY A 519 32.71 19.36 20.75
CA GLY A 519 32.82 20.20 19.55
C GLY A 519 31.67 20.00 18.57
N PHE A 520 31.59 20.88 17.57
CA PHE A 520 30.58 20.80 16.51
C PHE A 520 31.06 21.48 15.22
N LEU A 521 30.43 21.14 14.09
CA LEU A 521 30.59 21.82 12.79
C LEU A 521 29.21 21.99 12.14
N ASP A 522 28.87 23.22 11.76
CA ASP A 522 27.65 23.57 11.01
C ASP A 522 27.92 23.62 9.49
N GLY A 523 26.85 23.74 8.68
CA GLY A 523 26.94 23.92 7.23
C GLY A 523 26.92 22.61 6.43
N LEU A 524 26.58 21.48 7.06
CA LEU A 524 26.51 20.16 6.44
C LEU A 524 25.09 19.82 5.98
N GLU A 525 24.40 20.75 5.33
CA GLU A 525 22.97 20.63 4.97
C GLU A 525 22.59 19.22 4.42
N HIS A 526 21.40 18.72 4.77
CA HIS A 526 20.86 17.42 4.30
C HIS A 526 21.66 16.14 4.64
N VAL A 527 22.45 16.13 5.73
CA VAL A 527 23.16 14.92 6.24
C VAL A 527 22.31 13.64 6.31
N ARG A 528 22.92 12.49 6.01
CA ARG A 528 22.26 11.17 5.99
C ARG A 528 22.99 10.03 6.70
N GLN A 529 24.31 9.89 6.54
CA GLN A 529 25.10 8.86 7.21
C GLN A 529 26.54 9.36 7.45
N ILE A 530 27.18 8.89 8.52
CA ILE A 530 28.55 9.23 8.89
C ILE A 530 29.39 7.96 9.14
N VAL A 531 30.65 7.99 8.68
CA VAL A 531 31.70 7.07 9.14
C VAL A 531 32.92 7.85 9.56
N VAL A 532 33.56 7.45 10.67
CA VAL A 532 34.77 8.09 11.20
C VAL A 532 35.90 7.08 11.23
N ALA A 533 37.06 7.44 10.71
CA ALA A 533 38.27 6.64 10.80
C ALA A 533 39.52 7.52 10.72
N LYS A 534 40.53 7.20 11.53
CA LYS A 534 41.85 7.88 11.52
C LYS A 534 41.73 9.41 11.66
N GLY A 535 40.80 9.89 12.49
CA GLY A 535 40.58 11.33 12.70
C GLY A 535 39.84 12.03 11.56
N ILE A 536 39.29 11.30 10.58
CA ILE A 536 38.52 11.87 9.48
C ILE A 536 37.07 11.36 9.55
N ALA A 537 36.12 12.28 9.46
CA ALA A 537 34.70 11.99 9.30
C ALA A 537 34.28 12.15 7.83
N TYR A 538 33.59 11.16 7.29
CA TYR A 538 32.99 11.16 5.96
C TYR A 538 31.48 11.19 6.12
N VAL A 539 30.85 12.28 5.70
CA VAL A 539 29.43 12.56 5.92
C VAL A 539 28.71 12.62 4.58
N ALA A 540 27.85 11.63 4.31
CA ALA A 540 26.95 11.66 3.17
C ALA A 540 25.83 12.67 3.41
N SER A 541 25.53 13.48 2.39
CA SER A 541 24.67 14.66 2.49
C SER A 541 23.71 14.82 1.31
N ARG A 542 23.13 13.71 0.84
CA ARG A 542 22.08 13.71 -0.19
C ARG A 542 22.49 14.55 -1.39
N GLU A 543 21.68 15.53 -1.80
CA GLU A 543 21.93 16.40 -2.95
C GLU A 543 23.20 17.26 -2.86
N ASP A 544 23.78 17.38 -1.67
CA ASP A 544 25.03 18.09 -1.42
C ASP A 544 26.24 17.12 -1.49
N GLY A 545 26.04 15.84 -1.79
CA GLY A 545 27.14 14.90 -2.00
C GLY A 545 27.83 14.49 -0.70
N LEU A 546 29.16 14.60 -0.61
CA LEU A 546 29.94 14.09 0.52
C LEU A 546 30.80 15.18 1.15
N PHE A 547 30.67 15.39 2.46
CA PHE A 547 31.59 16.22 3.24
C PHE A 547 32.68 15.35 3.86
N ILE A 548 33.94 15.78 3.71
CA ILE A 548 35.10 15.16 4.35
C ILE A 548 35.65 16.14 5.37
N ILE A 549 35.72 15.71 6.63
CA ILE A 549 35.92 16.60 7.77
C ILE A 549 37.06 16.03 8.63
N ASP A 550 38.02 16.88 8.97
CA ASP A 550 39.01 16.62 10.00
C ASP A 550 38.34 16.73 11.38
N VAL A 551 38.46 15.66 12.17
CA VAL A 551 37.96 15.55 13.54
C VAL A 551 39.06 15.10 14.51
N GLU A 552 40.34 15.25 14.13
CA GLU A 552 41.49 14.95 14.99
C GLU A 552 41.50 15.88 16.22
N GLU A 553 41.33 17.19 16.01
CA GLU A 553 41.05 18.14 17.08
C GLU A 553 39.52 18.18 17.35
N ARG A 554 39.04 17.33 18.26
CA ARG A 554 37.59 17.16 18.53
C ARG A 554 36.85 18.45 18.90
N SER A 555 37.53 19.41 19.52
CA SER A 555 36.95 20.71 19.86
C SER A 555 36.85 21.69 18.69
N ARG A 556 37.49 21.38 17.56
CA ARG A 556 37.57 22.25 16.39
C ARG A 556 37.57 21.43 15.08
N PRO A 557 36.48 20.70 14.80
CA PRO A 557 36.35 19.99 13.54
C PRO A 557 36.38 20.96 12.35
N LYS A 558 36.96 20.53 11.22
CA LYS A 558 37.15 21.37 10.03
C LYS A 558 36.86 20.61 8.74
N GLN A 559 36.05 21.17 7.85
CA GLN A 559 35.86 20.63 6.51
C GLN A 559 37.16 20.68 5.70
N LEU A 560 37.57 19.52 5.16
CA LEU A 560 38.72 19.33 4.29
C LEU A 560 38.33 19.37 2.81
N ALA A 561 37.20 18.74 2.45
CA ALA A 561 36.70 18.67 1.09
C ALA A 561 35.18 18.53 1.06
N HIS A 562 34.60 18.94 -0.06
CA HIS A 562 33.20 18.75 -0.42
C HIS A 562 33.18 18.07 -1.78
N TYR A 563 32.91 16.77 -1.78
CA TYR A 563 33.02 15.91 -2.94
C TYR A 563 31.68 15.72 -3.63
N ASP A 564 31.72 15.96 -4.94
CA ASP A 564 30.59 15.89 -5.86
C ASP A 564 30.31 14.43 -6.24
N THR A 565 29.46 13.75 -5.48
CA THR A 565 29.08 12.36 -5.79
C THR A 565 28.22 12.29 -7.06
N ILE A 566 28.20 11.12 -7.73
CA ILE A 566 27.48 10.95 -9.01
C ILE A 566 25.97 11.29 -8.94
N GLU A 567 25.39 11.15 -7.75
CA GLU A 567 24.00 11.46 -7.34
C GLU A 567 23.96 11.59 -5.80
N PHE A 568 22.77 11.68 -5.20
CA PHE A 568 22.50 11.79 -3.79
C PHE A 568 23.24 10.74 -2.97
N ALA A 569 24.17 11.20 -2.13
CA ALA A 569 24.87 10.35 -1.20
C ALA A 569 23.93 9.93 -0.06
N THR A 570 23.76 8.62 0.14
CA THR A 570 22.89 8.07 1.18
C THR A 570 23.69 7.30 2.21
N GLY A 571 24.39 6.26 1.78
CA GLY A 571 25.15 5.38 2.65
C GLY A 571 26.66 5.44 2.43
N VAL A 572 27.46 5.24 3.48
CA VAL A 572 28.93 5.26 3.41
C VAL A 572 29.57 4.11 4.17
N CYS A 573 30.65 3.57 3.60
CA CYS A 573 31.50 2.57 4.25
C CYS A 573 32.95 2.76 3.80
N LEU A 574 33.91 2.62 4.72
CA LEU A 574 35.33 2.77 4.42
C LEU A 574 36.05 1.41 4.52
N SER A 575 36.84 1.06 3.50
CA SER A 575 37.79 -0.06 3.57
C SER A 575 39.17 0.40 3.10
N GLY A 576 40.08 0.62 4.06
CA GLY A 576 41.40 1.19 3.77
C GLY A 576 41.29 2.62 3.27
N ASP A 577 41.70 2.84 2.03
CA ASP A 577 41.67 4.16 1.37
C ASP A 577 40.54 4.27 0.33
N VAL A 578 39.63 3.29 0.31
CA VAL A 578 38.45 3.27 -0.57
C VAL A 578 37.21 3.57 0.26
N LEU A 579 36.55 4.68 -0.05
CA LEU A 579 35.22 5.00 0.45
C LEU A 579 34.18 4.50 -0.56
N PHE A 580 33.24 3.69 -0.08
CA PHE A 580 32.06 3.28 -0.82
C PHE A 580 30.93 4.24 -0.48
N VAL A 581 30.32 4.85 -1.49
CA VAL A 581 29.20 5.79 -1.34
C VAL A 581 28.01 5.24 -2.10
N ALA A 582 26.92 4.92 -1.40
CA ALA A 582 25.65 4.61 -2.06
C ALA A 582 25.05 5.91 -2.63
N CYS A 583 24.70 5.88 -3.91
CA CYS A 583 24.26 7.04 -4.69
C CYS A 583 22.84 6.85 -5.23
N ARG A 584 21.90 6.47 -4.34
CA ARG A 584 20.52 6.10 -4.68
C ARG A 584 20.45 5.25 -5.95
N GLN A 585 19.72 5.68 -6.98
CA GLN A 585 19.37 4.93 -8.18
C GLN A 585 20.60 4.53 -9.01
N PHE A 586 21.77 5.14 -8.77
CA PHE A 586 22.99 5.00 -9.56
C PHE A 586 23.95 3.93 -9.02
N GLY A 587 23.59 3.28 -7.92
CA GLY A 587 24.36 2.19 -7.31
C GLY A 587 25.37 2.70 -6.30
N VAL A 588 26.59 2.14 -6.32
CA VAL A 588 27.65 2.46 -5.34
C VAL A 588 28.87 3.03 -6.06
N GLU A 589 29.23 4.25 -5.70
CA GLU A 589 30.45 4.92 -6.14
C GLU A 589 31.64 4.50 -5.26
N LEU A 590 32.77 4.19 -5.90
CA LEU A 590 34.04 3.95 -5.23
C LEU A 590 34.88 5.21 -5.34
N VAL A 591 35.27 5.77 -4.19
CA VAL A 591 36.03 7.01 -4.09
C VAL A 591 37.37 6.73 -3.41
N ASP A 592 38.44 7.15 -4.07
CA ASP A 592 39.78 7.21 -3.52
C ASP A 592 39.85 8.34 -2.49
N VAL A 593 40.05 7.99 -1.23
CA VAL A 593 40.18 8.93 -0.11
C VAL A 593 41.55 8.84 0.56
N SER A 594 42.56 8.28 -0.13
CA SER A 594 43.94 8.24 0.39
C SER A 594 44.49 9.63 0.71
N THR A 595 43.94 10.65 0.05
CA THR A 595 44.18 12.06 0.34
C THR A 595 42.83 12.73 0.62
N PRO A 596 42.41 12.87 1.89
CA PRO A 596 41.09 13.38 2.26
C PRO A 596 40.74 14.77 1.72
N THR A 597 41.76 15.60 1.42
CA THR A 597 41.57 16.93 0.80
C THR A 597 41.37 16.88 -0.72
N ARG A 598 41.63 15.73 -1.35
CA ARG A 598 41.55 15.51 -2.80
C ARG A 598 40.92 14.14 -3.13
N PRO A 599 39.68 13.90 -2.69
CA PRO A 599 38.97 12.68 -3.04
C PRO A 599 38.80 12.55 -4.56
N ARG A 600 38.80 11.32 -5.07
CA ARG A 600 38.76 11.07 -6.52
C ARG A 600 37.89 9.86 -6.86
N HIS A 601 37.05 10.04 -7.88
CA HIS A 601 36.29 8.95 -8.47
C HIS A 601 37.19 7.80 -8.96
N VAL A 602 36.84 6.56 -8.62
CA VAL A 602 37.51 5.35 -9.09
C VAL A 602 36.64 4.61 -10.09
N SER A 603 35.43 4.22 -9.65
CA SER A 603 34.48 3.48 -10.48
C SER A 603 33.08 3.50 -9.85
N THR A 604 32.10 2.93 -10.56
CA THR A 604 30.73 2.76 -10.06
C THR A 604 30.27 1.32 -10.23
N VAL A 605 29.68 0.75 -9.19
CA VAL A 605 28.94 -0.51 -9.26
C VAL A 605 27.47 -0.19 -9.44
N ARG A 606 26.90 -0.46 -10.63
CA ARG A 606 25.47 -0.21 -10.93
C ARG A 606 24.56 -1.27 -10.28
N THR A 607 24.45 -1.21 -8.96
CA THR A 607 23.66 -2.16 -8.15
C THR A 607 22.15 -1.93 -8.27
N GLY A 608 21.72 -0.68 -8.49
CA GLY A 608 20.32 -0.24 -8.43
C GLY A 608 20.18 0.89 -7.43
N GLU A 609 19.01 1.04 -6.80
CA GLU A 609 18.78 2.02 -5.74
C GLU A 609 19.44 1.63 -4.40
N ALA A 610 20.76 1.80 -4.28
CA ALA A 610 21.51 1.50 -3.07
C ALA A 610 21.26 2.55 -1.98
N GLN A 611 21.04 2.11 -0.74
CA GLN A 611 20.85 3.00 0.41
C GLN A 611 21.89 2.78 1.53
N SER A 612 22.34 1.55 1.75
CA SER A 612 23.48 1.24 2.61
C SER A 612 24.51 0.35 1.93
N VAL A 613 25.71 0.43 2.47
CA VAL A 613 26.86 -0.34 2.03
C VAL A 613 27.65 -0.83 3.24
N VAL A 614 28.12 -2.07 3.19
CA VAL A 614 29.16 -2.60 4.07
C VAL A 614 30.17 -3.37 3.23
N ALA A 615 31.44 -3.35 3.61
CA ALA A 615 32.50 -4.02 2.88
C ALA A 615 33.39 -4.83 3.81
N ARG A 616 33.76 -6.03 3.36
CA ARG A 616 34.69 -6.91 4.10
C ARG A 616 35.37 -7.90 3.16
N ARG A 617 36.65 -8.19 3.38
CA ARG A 617 37.46 -9.18 2.65
C ARG A 617 37.43 -8.99 1.12
N GLY A 618 37.36 -7.73 0.69
CA GLY A 618 37.31 -7.36 -0.73
C GLY A 618 35.95 -7.58 -1.41
N PHE A 619 34.89 -7.80 -0.64
CA PHE A 619 33.51 -7.79 -1.14
C PHE A 619 32.74 -6.59 -0.57
N LEU A 620 31.94 -5.98 -1.43
CA LEU A 620 30.97 -4.93 -1.11
C LEU A 620 29.57 -5.55 -1.10
N TYR A 621 28.80 -5.24 -0.08
CA TYR A 621 27.40 -5.64 0.08
C TYR A 621 26.57 -4.35 0.08
N ALA A 622 25.64 -4.24 -0.85
CA ALA A 622 24.77 -3.07 -1.00
C ALA A 622 23.31 -3.46 -0.76
N GLY A 623 22.65 -2.77 0.16
CA GLY A 623 21.20 -2.87 0.37
C GLY A 623 20.51 -2.07 -0.72
N VAL A 624 19.84 -2.77 -1.64
CA VAL A 624 19.16 -2.15 -2.79
C VAL A 624 17.67 -2.09 -2.50
N TRP A 625 17.20 -0.86 -2.32
CA TRP A 625 15.83 -0.56 -1.96
C TRP A 625 14.90 -0.96 -3.10
N GLY A 626 14.96 -0.32 -4.27
CA GLY A 626 13.96 -0.45 -5.34
C GLY A 626 13.61 -1.90 -5.75
N THR A 627 14.60 -2.79 -5.78
CA THR A 627 14.44 -4.22 -6.16
C THR A 627 14.34 -5.18 -4.97
N SER A 628 14.37 -4.70 -3.73
CA SER A 628 14.32 -5.50 -2.51
C SER A 628 15.38 -6.62 -2.52
N GLU A 629 16.65 -6.26 -2.67
CA GLU A 629 17.75 -7.22 -2.77
C GLU A 629 19.02 -6.71 -2.07
N VAL A 630 19.90 -7.65 -1.71
CA VAL A 630 21.30 -7.37 -1.44
C VAL A 630 22.10 -7.68 -2.70
N VAL A 631 22.84 -6.70 -3.19
CA VAL A 631 23.78 -6.88 -4.30
C VAL A 631 25.19 -7.02 -3.73
N ILE A 632 25.89 -8.08 -4.12
CA ILE A 632 27.24 -8.36 -3.67
C ILE A 632 28.19 -8.21 -4.85
N ALA A 633 29.23 -7.41 -4.66
CA ALA A 633 30.26 -7.18 -5.66
C ALA A 633 31.65 -7.51 -5.14
N ASP A 634 32.43 -8.20 -5.97
CA ASP A 634 33.87 -8.31 -5.79
C ASP A 634 34.51 -6.98 -6.17
N VAL A 635 35.16 -6.36 -5.19
CA VAL A 635 35.81 -5.04 -5.29
C VAL A 635 37.32 -5.13 -5.03
N ARG A 636 37.90 -6.34 -5.09
CA ARG A 636 39.36 -6.56 -4.95
C ARG A 636 40.15 -5.81 -6.02
N ASN A 637 39.55 -5.58 -7.19
CA ASN A 637 40.01 -4.60 -8.16
C ASN A 637 39.04 -3.39 -8.17
N PRO A 638 39.36 -2.29 -7.46
CA PRO A 638 38.50 -1.11 -7.39
C PRO A 638 38.23 -0.45 -8.75
N TRP A 639 39.10 -0.66 -9.76
CA TRP A 639 38.91 -0.14 -11.12
C TRP A 639 37.88 -0.92 -11.94
N GLU A 640 37.64 -2.17 -11.58
CA GLU A 640 36.80 -3.09 -12.35
C GLU A 640 35.99 -4.00 -11.42
N PRO A 641 35.11 -3.41 -10.59
CA PRO A 641 34.30 -4.17 -9.65
C PRO A 641 33.28 -5.04 -10.39
N LYS A 642 32.96 -6.22 -9.84
CA LYS A 642 32.09 -7.21 -10.50
C LYS A 642 30.98 -7.67 -9.56
N ILE A 643 29.72 -7.51 -9.98
CA ILE A 643 28.59 -8.09 -9.25
C ILE A 643 28.69 -9.62 -9.34
N VAL A 644 28.79 -10.28 -8.19
CA VAL A 644 28.88 -11.74 -8.08
C VAL A 644 27.57 -12.38 -7.63
N SER A 645 26.69 -11.63 -6.96
CA SER A 645 25.39 -12.13 -6.49
C SER A 645 24.35 -11.01 -6.36
N ARG A 646 23.08 -11.40 -6.56
CA ARG A 646 21.88 -10.62 -6.27
C ARG A 646 20.96 -11.50 -5.45
N THR A 647 20.79 -11.17 -4.17
CA THR A 647 20.04 -12.00 -3.21
C THR A 647 18.76 -11.27 -2.80
N PRO A 648 17.57 -11.85 -3.06
CA PRO A 648 16.31 -11.20 -2.72
C PRO A 648 16.13 -11.10 -1.20
N LEU A 649 15.71 -9.92 -0.76
CA LEU A 649 15.22 -9.65 0.57
C LEU A 649 13.70 -9.84 0.61
N ASP A 650 13.17 -10.10 1.79
CA ASP A 650 11.73 -10.15 1.98
C ASP A 650 11.13 -8.74 1.82
N GLY A 651 11.75 -7.71 2.43
CA GLY A 651 11.34 -6.30 2.31
C GLY A 651 12.35 -5.38 1.63
N PHE A 652 12.08 -4.08 1.67
CA PHE A 652 13.04 -3.06 1.23
C PHE A 652 14.33 -3.13 2.06
N GLY A 653 15.48 -3.28 1.39
CA GLY A 653 16.78 -3.28 2.07
C GLY A 653 17.32 -1.88 2.26
N ASP A 654 17.70 -1.52 3.48
CA ASP A 654 18.35 -0.24 3.78
C ASP A 654 19.40 -0.34 4.89
N GLY A 655 19.31 -1.26 5.86
CA GLY A 655 20.36 -1.42 6.89
C GLY A 655 21.11 -2.72 6.74
N LEU A 656 22.44 -2.69 6.64
CA LEU A 656 23.29 -3.89 6.57
C LEU A 656 24.39 -3.85 7.64
N ASP A 657 24.71 -5.02 8.21
CA ASP A 657 25.90 -5.22 9.02
C ASP A 657 26.46 -6.65 8.90
N LEU A 658 27.74 -6.85 9.23
CA LEU A 658 28.46 -8.10 9.09
C LEU A 658 29.09 -8.53 10.41
N ASP A 659 28.85 -9.79 10.80
CA ASP A 659 29.54 -10.43 11.93
C ASP A 659 29.92 -11.88 11.59
N GLY A 660 31.22 -12.15 11.60
CA GLY A 660 31.85 -13.42 11.24
C GLY A 660 31.57 -13.84 9.81
N ARG A 661 30.70 -14.84 9.61
CA ARG A 661 30.28 -15.31 8.28
C ARG A 661 28.88 -14.84 7.89
N TYR A 662 28.22 -14.09 8.77
CA TYR A 662 26.81 -13.73 8.61
C TYR A 662 26.67 -12.27 8.19
N LEU A 663 25.75 -12.03 7.27
CA LEU A 663 25.22 -10.72 6.89
C LEU A 663 23.85 -10.57 7.53
N TYR A 664 23.66 -9.45 8.22
CA TYR A 664 22.42 -9.04 8.84
C TYR A 664 21.82 -7.90 8.03
N ALA A 665 20.57 -8.03 7.64
CA ALA A 665 19.84 -7.03 6.88
C ALA A 665 18.60 -6.60 7.67
N ALA A 666 18.56 -5.33 8.07
CA ALA A 666 17.33 -4.68 8.53
C ALA A 666 16.49 -4.34 7.30
N THR A 667 15.26 -4.87 7.26
CA THR A 667 14.36 -4.68 6.13
C THR A 667 13.13 -3.89 6.50
N GLY A 668 12.84 -2.92 5.64
CA GLY A 668 11.76 -1.96 5.71
C GLY A 668 10.50 -2.36 4.98
N HIS A 669 9.59 -1.40 4.80
CA HIS A 669 8.22 -1.55 4.27
C HIS A 669 8.00 -2.61 3.17
N HIS A 670 6.73 -2.97 2.97
CA HIS A 670 6.28 -3.81 1.87
C HIS A 670 6.65 -3.21 0.48
N SER A 671 7.08 -4.06 -0.47
CA SER A 671 7.50 -3.69 -1.84
C SER A 671 6.56 -2.73 -2.59
N ARG A 672 7.14 -1.76 -3.34
CA ARG A 672 6.47 -0.69 -4.14
C ARG A 672 5.98 -1.15 -5.51
N GLU A 673 6.10 -2.42 -5.86
CA GLU A 673 5.68 -2.91 -7.19
C GLU A 673 4.17 -2.79 -7.46
N THR A 674 3.36 -2.24 -6.54
CA THR A 674 2.04 -1.58 -6.77
C THR A 674 1.62 -0.87 -5.46
N PRO A 675 0.56 -0.02 -5.38
CA PRO A 675 0.17 0.64 -4.12
C PRO A 675 -0.49 -0.39 -3.18
N ARG A 676 0.35 -1.27 -2.64
CA ARG A 676 0.05 -2.43 -1.80
C ARG A 676 0.19 -1.98 -0.35
N ARG A 677 -0.91 -1.96 0.41
CA ARG A 677 -0.98 -1.34 1.76
C ARG A 677 -1.68 -2.19 2.80
N ASN A 678 -2.05 -3.41 2.43
CA ASN A 678 -3.26 -4.04 2.93
C ASN A 678 -3.07 -5.54 3.26
N PRO A 679 -3.39 -6.05 4.48
CA PRO A 679 -3.40 -7.50 4.76
C PRO A 679 -4.05 -8.32 3.65
N GLY A 680 -3.27 -9.23 3.06
CA GLY A 680 -3.66 -10.07 1.92
C GLY A 680 -3.00 -9.73 0.58
N ASP A 681 -2.37 -8.55 0.42
CA ASP A 681 -1.65 -8.25 -0.83
C ASP A 681 -0.41 -9.15 -0.98
N ALA A 682 -0.06 -9.53 -2.21
CA ALA A 682 1.21 -10.17 -2.49
C ALA A 682 2.37 -9.21 -2.14
N GLY A 683 3.00 -9.44 -0.98
CA GLY A 683 4.00 -8.53 -0.43
C GLY A 683 3.59 -7.82 0.86
N TYR A 684 2.31 -7.86 1.26
CA TYR A 684 1.90 -7.36 2.56
C TYR A 684 2.47 -8.22 3.69
N GLY A 685 2.95 -7.57 4.75
CA GLY A 685 3.68 -8.23 5.84
C GLY A 685 5.13 -8.55 5.48
N ARG A 686 5.60 -8.30 4.24
CA ARG A 686 7.01 -8.47 3.88
C ARG A 686 7.90 -7.35 4.43
N GLY A 687 9.16 -7.64 4.72
CA GLY A 687 10.02 -6.70 5.43
C GLY A 687 9.64 -6.52 6.89
N HIS A 688 9.89 -5.34 7.47
CA HIS A 688 9.75 -5.07 8.91
C HIS A 688 10.46 -6.14 9.73
N GLY A 689 11.76 -6.26 9.57
CA GLY A 689 12.44 -7.45 10.06
C GLY A 689 13.95 -7.37 10.10
N LEU A 690 14.51 -8.43 10.67
CA LEU A 690 15.92 -8.78 10.57
C LEU A 690 16.03 -10.05 9.74
N GLU A 691 16.78 -9.99 8.65
CA GLU A 691 17.11 -11.15 7.82
C GLU A 691 18.60 -11.49 7.97
N VAL A 692 18.91 -12.77 8.16
CA VAL A 692 20.28 -13.24 8.35
C VAL A 692 20.66 -14.15 7.20
N PHE A 693 21.81 -13.87 6.58
CA PHE A 693 22.37 -14.66 5.50
C PHE A 693 23.77 -15.16 5.87
N ASP A 694 24.06 -16.42 5.59
CA ASP A 694 25.42 -16.94 5.58
C ASP A 694 26.08 -16.58 4.25
N VAL A 695 27.15 -15.79 4.33
CA VAL A 695 27.90 -15.24 3.20
C VAL A 695 29.34 -15.77 3.17
N SER A 696 29.58 -16.98 3.71
CA SER A 696 30.88 -17.66 3.59
C SER A 696 31.33 -17.83 2.14
N ASP A 697 30.37 -18.02 1.24
CA ASP A 697 30.54 -17.86 -0.20
C ASP A 697 29.71 -16.66 -0.67
N PRO A 698 30.34 -15.50 -0.94
CA PRO A 698 29.64 -14.29 -1.39
C PRO A 698 28.93 -14.44 -2.74
N ALA A 699 29.30 -15.44 -3.55
CA ALA A 699 28.60 -15.75 -4.80
C ALA A 699 27.30 -16.55 -4.56
N VAL A 700 27.17 -17.22 -3.41
CA VAL A 700 26.00 -18.05 -3.06
C VAL A 700 25.53 -17.79 -1.62
N PRO A 701 25.02 -16.58 -1.30
CA PRO A 701 24.45 -16.28 0.01
C PRO A 701 23.29 -17.21 0.35
N LYS A 702 23.24 -17.70 1.59
CA LYS A 702 22.17 -18.60 2.06
C LYS A 702 21.37 -17.94 3.16
N CYS A 703 20.06 -17.78 2.97
CA CYS A 703 19.17 -17.30 4.04
C CYS A 703 19.19 -18.29 5.21
N VAL A 704 19.56 -17.81 6.40
CA VAL A 704 19.69 -18.58 7.63
C VAL A 704 18.42 -18.44 8.47
N SER A 705 17.94 -17.20 8.65
CA SER A 705 16.71 -16.92 9.40
C SER A 705 16.09 -15.59 8.98
N ARG A 706 14.82 -15.41 9.35
CA ARG A 706 14.08 -14.15 9.23
C ARG A 706 13.28 -13.93 10.51
N VAL A 707 13.38 -12.74 11.07
CA VAL A 707 12.62 -12.32 12.24
C VAL A 707 11.78 -11.11 11.88
N LYS A 708 10.51 -11.15 12.29
CA LYS A 708 9.54 -10.08 12.04
C LYS A 708 9.44 -9.15 13.24
N LEU A 709 9.50 -7.86 12.97
CA LEU A 709 9.16 -6.75 13.84
C LEU A 709 7.67 -6.39 13.63
N PRO A 710 7.07 -5.54 14.49
CA PRO A 710 5.69 -5.12 14.31
C PRO A 710 5.43 -4.60 12.89
N ALA A 711 4.37 -5.06 12.24
CA ALA A 711 4.05 -4.56 10.90
C ALA A 711 3.62 -3.08 10.99
N MET A 712 4.27 -2.22 10.22
CA MET A 712 3.96 -0.79 10.19
C MET A 712 3.83 -0.27 8.77
N TYR A 713 2.66 0.27 8.44
CA TYR A 713 2.45 0.90 7.14
C TYR A 713 2.61 2.42 7.23
N ASP A 714 3.85 2.90 7.13
CA ASP A 714 4.15 4.33 7.01
C ASP A 714 5.23 4.57 5.97
N ILE A 715 4.87 4.95 4.75
CA ILE A 715 5.82 5.19 3.65
C ILE A 715 6.66 6.48 3.78
N HIS A 716 6.70 7.08 4.98
CA HIS A 716 7.41 8.31 5.28
C HIS A 716 8.60 8.03 6.23
N ALA A 717 9.78 8.54 5.87
CA ALA A 717 11.06 8.32 6.55
C ALA A 717 11.59 6.87 6.44
N ASP A 718 12.01 6.51 5.21
CA ASP A 718 12.68 5.25 4.85
C ASP A 718 14.07 5.15 5.52
N MET A 719 14.13 4.60 6.75
CA MET A 719 15.31 4.55 7.60
C MET A 719 15.35 3.22 8.37
N TRP A 720 16.25 2.32 7.98
CA TRP A 720 16.48 1.06 8.68
C TRP A 720 17.97 0.84 8.90
N SER A 721 18.33 0.39 10.09
CA SER A 721 19.72 0.11 10.44
C SER A 721 19.81 -1.13 11.31
N VAL A 722 20.91 -1.86 11.18
CA VAL A 722 21.28 -2.90 12.12
C VAL A 722 22.74 -2.71 12.51
N THR A 723 23.04 -2.94 13.79
CA THR A 723 24.42 -3.07 14.26
C THR A 723 24.51 -4.33 15.11
N VAL A 724 25.52 -5.15 14.89
CA VAL A 724 25.74 -6.41 15.62
C VAL A 724 26.97 -6.26 16.52
N ALA A 725 26.75 -6.46 17.82
CA ALA A 725 27.82 -6.43 18.80
C ALA A 725 27.54 -7.45 19.90
N ASN A 726 28.58 -8.14 20.37
CA ASN A 726 28.50 -9.05 21.52
C ASN A 726 27.34 -10.07 21.42
N ALA A 727 27.21 -10.73 20.27
CA ALA A 727 26.13 -11.68 19.97
C ALA A 727 24.71 -11.10 20.03
N HIS A 728 24.54 -9.78 19.88
CA HIS A 728 23.25 -9.12 19.80
C HIS A 728 23.15 -8.22 18.57
N ALA A 729 22.00 -8.24 17.90
CA ALA A 729 21.64 -7.32 16.83
C ALA A 729 20.73 -6.21 17.38
N PHE A 730 21.15 -4.97 17.18
CA PHE A 730 20.41 -3.75 17.51
C PHE A 730 19.80 -3.23 16.20
N VAL A 731 18.48 -3.29 16.08
CA VAL A 731 17.75 -3.05 14.83
C VAL A 731 16.88 -1.81 14.98
N ALA A 732 17.12 -0.79 14.15
CA ALA A 732 16.25 0.36 13.97
C ALA A 732 15.24 0.09 12.86
N ASP A 733 13.95 0.26 13.15
CA ASP A 733 12.87 0.07 12.18
C ASP A 733 11.99 1.31 12.05
N THR A 734 12.48 2.35 11.36
CA THR A 734 11.79 3.62 11.12
C THR A 734 11.09 4.11 12.40
N ARG A 735 9.75 4.02 12.48
CA ARG A 735 8.96 4.51 13.60
C ARG A 735 8.46 3.40 14.52
N ASN A 736 8.80 2.12 14.27
CA ASN A 736 8.62 1.04 15.24
C ASN A 736 9.67 1.10 16.37
N GLY A 737 10.69 1.94 16.21
CA GLY A 737 11.71 2.15 17.23
C GLY A 737 12.91 1.22 17.08
N VAL A 738 13.49 0.86 18.21
CA VAL A 738 14.69 0.03 18.34
C VAL A 738 14.31 -1.33 18.92
N PHE A 739 14.84 -2.40 18.33
CA PHE A 739 14.69 -3.77 18.81
C PHE A 739 16.07 -4.38 19.03
N VAL A 740 16.24 -5.09 20.15
CA VAL A 740 17.47 -5.80 20.50
C VAL A 740 17.20 -7.29 20.45
N LEU A 741 17.97 -8.02 19.66
CA LEU A 741 17.83 -9.46 19.48
C LEU A 741 19.15 -10.15 19.85
N ASN A 742 19.10 -11.20 20.68
CA ASN A 742 20.21 -12.13 20.82
C ASN A 742 20.33 -12.96 19.54
N VAL A 743 21.51 -12.96 18.94
CA VAL A 743 21.86 -13.64 17.68
C VAL A 743 23.02 -14.62 17.88
N GLU A 744 23.33 -15.04 19.11
CA GLU A 744 24.35 -16.07 19.40
C GLU A 744 24.11 -17.35 18.57
N ASN A 745 22.84 -17.67 18.35
CA ASN A 745 22.43 -18.59 17.29
C ASN A 745 21.72 -17.83 16.17
N PRO A 746 22.40 -17.50 15.06
CA PRO A 746 21.81 -16.72 13.97
C PRO A 746 20.65 -17.43 13.25
N ALA A 747 20.51 -18.75 13.40
CA ALA A 747 19.37 -19.51 12.89
C ALA A 747 18.11 -19.38 13.77
N ARG A 748 18.25 -18.90 15.01
CA ARG A 748 17.15 -18.72 15.97
C ARG A 748 17.35 -17.46 16.83
N PRO A 749 17.31 -16.24 16.24
CA PRO A 749 17.41 -15.02 17.03
C PRO A 749 16.25 -14.88 18.02
N ARG A 750 16.48 -14.18 19.14
CA ARG A 750 15.46 -14.00 20.19
C ARG A 750 15.40 -12.55 20.66
N PHE A 751 14.20 -12.01 20.82
CA PHE A 751 14.03 -10.66 21.35
C PHE A 751 14.53 -10.55 22.79
N VAL A 752 15.30 -9.50 23.06
CA VAL A 752 15.85 -9.14 24.38
C VAL A 752 15.17 -7.87 24.89
N GLY A 753 15.06 -6.85 24.04
CA GLY A 753 14.41 -5.60 24.44
C GLY A 753 13.94 -4.75 23.27
N ARG A 754 13.15 -3.74 23.60
CA ARG A 754 12.59 -2.78 22.64
C ARG A 754 12.50 -1.38 23.22
N TRP A 755 12.58 -0.37 22.37
CA TRP A 755 12.36 1.02 22.74
C TRP A 755 11.68 1.79 21.62
N GLN A 756 10.71 2.64 21.97
CA GLN A 756 9.95 3.45 21.03
C GLN A 756 10.25 4.94 21.27
N ALA A 757 10.61 5.67 20.21
CA ALA A 757 10.87 7.10 20.32
C ALA A 757 9.62 7.91 20.69
N PRO A 758 9.78 9.10 21.30
CA PRO A 758 8.67 10.01 21.61
C PRO A 758 7.81 10.37 20.38
N ARG A 759 6.53 10.66 20.62
CA ARG A 759 5.61 11.18 19.58
C ARG A 759 5.90 12.64 19.26
N VAL A 760 5.69 13.03 18.01
CA VAL A 760 6.02 14.34 17.43
C VAL A 760 4.99 14.77 16.37
N GLY A 761 4.82 16.08 16.19
CA GLY A 761 3.95 16.68 15.17
C GLY A 761 2.47 16.78 15.54
N SER A 762 1.66 17.40 14.67
CA SER A 762 0.21 17.58 14.85
C SER A 762 -0.59 16.28 14.79
N ASP A 763 -0.05 15.27 14.11
CA ASP A 763 -0.68 13.97 13.89
C ASP A 763 -0.27 12.93 14.96
N ASP A 764 0.47 13.37 15.98
CA ASP A 764 0.90 12.57 17.13
C ASP A 764 1.61 11.26 16.74
N GLN A 765 2.50 11.29 15.73
CA GLN A 765 3.22 10.11 15.25
C GLN A 765 4.51 9.87 16.04
N PHE A 766 4.94 8.63 16.24
CA PHE A 766 6.26 8.35 16.80
C PHE A 766 7.39 8.92 15.93
N GLY A 767 8.43 9.48 16.56
CA GLY A 767 9.64 9.89 15.87
C GLY A 767 10.32 8.68 15.20
N TYR A 768 10.87 8.87 14.01
CA TYR A 768 11.62 7.81 13.33
C TYR A 768 13.05 7.72 13.88
N ILE A 769 13.60 6.52 13.85
CA ILE A 769 14.99 6.22 14.19
C ILE A 769 15.80 6.18 12.89
N GLY A 770 16.93 6.88 12.87
CA GLY A 770 17.93 6.74 11.82
C GLY A 770 18.98 5.71 12.22
N GLY A 771 20.19 6.17 12.50
CA GLY A 771 21.29 5.33 12.98
C GLY A 771 21.26 5.01 14.47
N LEU A 772 22.00 3.97 14.86
CA LEU A 772 22.27 3.63 16.25
C LEU A 772 23.67 3.03 16.39
N VAL A 773 24.25 3.10 17.59
CA VAL A 773 25.54 2.47 17.88
C VAL A 773 25.59 2.03 19.36
N PRO A 774 25.85 0.74 19.64
CA PRO A 774 26.06 0.25 21.00
C PRO A 774 27.48 0.61 21.50
N VAL A 775 27.59 1.06 22.75
CA VAL A 775 28.86 1.37 23.44
C VAL A 775 28.72 1.02 24.92
N ASP A 776 29.61 0.16 25.42
CA ASP A 776 29.56 -0.35 26.79
C ASP A 776 28.13 -0.75 27.18
N ASP A 777 27.62 -0.38 28.35
CA ASP A 777 26.25 -0.74 28.77
C ASP A 777 25.14 0.13 28.13
N HIS A 778 25.42 0.88 27.05
CA HIS A 778 24.49 1.85 26.46
C HIS A 778 24.37 1.73 24.94
N VAL A 779 23.29 2.27 24.39
CA VAL A 779 23.09 2.43 22.94
C VAL A 779 22.74 3.89 22.65
N TYR A 780 23.51 4.52 21.77
CA TYR A 780 23.19 5.83 21.23
C TYR A 780 22.26 5.66 20.03
N VAL A 781 21.13 6.37 20.04
CA VAL A 781 20.05 6.22 19.06
C VAL A 781 19.69 7.58 18.48
N ALA A 782 19.86 7.72 17.17
CA ALA A 782 19.55 8.94 16.43
C ALA A 782 18.04 9.02 16.15
N GLY A 783 17.33 9.88 16.88
CA GLY A 783 15.91 10.18 16.66
C GLY A 783 15.73 11.31 15.64
N GLY A 784 15.41 10.97 14.39
CA GLY A 784 15.42 11.90 13.25
C GLY A 784 14.32 12.97 13.26
N ALA A 785 13.35 12.85 14.17
CA ALA A 785 12.37 13.91 14.46
C ALA A 785 12.39 14.37 15.93
N THR A 786 13.25 13.78 16.76
CA THR A 786 13.32 14.04 18.20
C THR A 786 14.71 14.55 18.58
N ASP A 787 15.61 13.68 19.01
CA ASP A 787 16.90 14.01 19.61
C ASP A 787 17.90 12.84 19.46
N LEU A 788 19.12 13.01 19.94
CA LEU A 788 20.02 11.90 20.26
C LEU A 788 19.65 11.32 21.63
N HIS A 789 19.26 10.04 21.64
CA HIS A 789 18.84 9.31 22.83
C HIS A 789 19.93 8.34 23.28
N VAL A 790 20.17 8.23 24.58
CA VAL A 790 21.09 7.24 25.16
C VAL A 790 20.29 6.24 26.00
N LEU A 791 20.23 4.99 25.54
CA LEU A 791 19.49 3.90 26.16
C LEU A 791 20.43 3.05 27.02
N ALA A 792 20.05 2.75 28.25
CA ALA A 792 20.77 1.78 29.08
C ALA A 792 20.37 0.35 28.68
N VAL A 793 21.34 -0.47 28.30
CA VAL A 793 21.16 -1.88 27.91
C VAL A 793 22.29 -2.71 28.55
N PRO A 794 22.27 -2.84 29.89
CA PRO A 794 23.39 -3.38 30.65
C PRO A 794 23.67 -4.84 30.34
N ASN A 795 24.96 -5.22 30.31
CA ASN A 795 25.46 -6.56 30.03
C ASN A 795 25.13 -7.10 28.63
N VAL A 796 24.53 -6.29 27.76
CA VAL A 796 24.12 -6.68 26.40
C VAL A 796 24.82 -5.79 25.37
N ALA A 797 24.62 -4.48 25.45
CA ALA A 797 25.36 -3.54 24.62
C ALA A 797 26.87 -3.68 24.89
N ARG A 798 27.66 -3.53 23.84
CA ARG A 798 29.12 -3.39 23.88
C ARG A 798 29.54 -2.65 22.61
N ALA A 799 30.68 -1.99 22.66
CA ALA A 799 31.29 -1.42 21.46
C ALA A 799 31.51 -2.51 20.40
N VAL A 800 31.24 -2.17 19.13
CA VAL A 800 31.56 -3.03 18.00
C VAL A 800 33.07 -3.23 17.96
N VAL A 801 33.51 -4.48 17.91
CA VAL A 801 34.92 -4.83 17.73
C VAL A 801 35.11 -5.19 16.26
N PRO A 802 35.78 -4.36 15.45
CA PRO A 802 36.00 -4.67 14.05
C PRO A 802 36.79 -5.97 13.90
N GLU A 803 36.30 -6.88 13.06
CA GLU A 803 37.04 -8.08 12.71
C GLU A 803 38.33 -7.74 11.94
N ALA A 804 39.34 -8.60 12.08
CA ALA A 804 40.55 -8.47 11.29
C ALA A 804 40.23 -8.62 9.78
N ASP A 805 40.55 -7.59 9.00
CA ASP A 805 40.42 -7.58 7.54
C ASP A 805 41.67 -6.99 6.88
N LYS A 806 41.89 -7.31 5.60
CA LYS A 806 42.94 -6.70 4.78
C LYS A 806 42.34 -5.47 4.07
N PRO A 807 42.76 -4.24 4.43
CA PRO A 807 42.20 -3.04 3.82
C PRO A 807 42.41 -3.02 2.30
N LEU A 808 41.38 -2.60 1.56
CA LEU A 808 41.51 -2.39 0.13
C LEU A 808 42.49 -1.26 -0.16
N ARG A 809 43.21 -1.42 -1.28
CA ARG A 809 44.11 -0.41 -1.83
C ARG A 809 43.83 -0.26 -3.31
N ILE A 810 43.96 0.96 -3.79
CA ILE A 810 43.76 1.27 -5.20
C ILE A 810 45.11 1.06 -5.91
N PRO A 811 45.21 0.10 -6.85
CA PRO A 811 46.41 -0.01 -7.67
C PRO A 811 46.51 1.20 -8.63
N PRO A 812 47.69 1.50 -9.20
CA PRO A 812 47.82 2.56 -10.20
C PRO A 812 46.82 2.37 -11.34
N ALA A 813 46.21 3.47 -11.80
CA ALA A 813 45.29 3.44 -12.92
C ALA A 813 45.99 2.90 -14.18
N ARG A 814 45.32 2.01 -14.92
CA ARG A 814 45.79 1.60 -16.24
C ARG A 814 45.39 2.67 -17.27
N PRO A 815 46.25 2.99 -18.25
CA PRO A 815 45.83 3.81 -19.38
C PRO A 815 44.67 3.12 -20.09
N GLU A 816 43.58 3.85 -20.33
CA GLU A 816 42.43 3.33 -21.06
C GLU A 816 42.80 3.21 -22.55
N GLU A 817 42.60 2.04 -23.15
CA GLU A 817 42.72 1.89 -24.61
C GLU A 817 41.50 2.57 -25.24
N ALA A 818 41.69 3.75 -25.82
CA ALA A 818 40.63 4.46 -26.54
C ALA A 818 40.20 3.62 -27.74
N GLY A 819 39.09 2.88 -27.59
CA GLY A 819 38.48 2.10 -28.65
C GLY A 819 37.83 2.97 -29.72
N GLY A 820 38.60 3.85 -30.38
CA GLY A 820 38.36 4.55 -31.67
C GLY A 820 36.99 5.16 -31.99
N ARG A 821 36.04 5.18 -31.06
CA ARG A 821 34.63 5.52 -31.31
C ARG A 821 34.31 6.98 -31.02
N TYR A 822 35.05 7.58 -30.10
CA TYR A 822 34.85 8.95 -29.65
C TYR A 822 36.16 9.52 -29.10
N ARG A 823 36.25 10.84 -29.10
CA ARG A 823 37.26 11.60 -28.36
C ARG A 823 36.70 12.00 -27.01
N VAL A 824 37.56 12.04 -25.99
CA VAL A 824 37.16 12.31 -24.61
C VAL A 824 37.85 13.56 -24.11
N TYR A 825 37.08 14.50 -23.58
CA TYR A 825 37.60 15.60 -22.77
C TYR A 825 37.37 15.29 -21.29
N ARG A 826 38.44 15.29 -20.49
CA ARG A 826 38.39 14.99 -19.05
C ARG A 826 38.70 16.21 -18.20
N THR A 827 38.08 16.26 -17.04
CA THR A 827 38.29 17.27 -16.00
C THR A 827 38.27 16.58 -14.64
N SER A 828 38.65 17.30 -13.58
CA SER A 828 38.66 16.77 -12.20
C SER A 828 37.27 16.60 -11.59
N GLY A 829 36.24 17.26 -12.16
CA GLY A 829 34.84 17.14 -11.75
C GLY A 829 33.97 16.39 -12.76
N GLN A 830 32.70 16.19 -12.44
CA GLN A 830 31.74 15.58 -13.35
C GLN A 830 31.35 16.54 -14.48
N VAL A 831 31.31 16.07 -15.71
CA VAL A 831 30.66 16.81 -16.80
C VAL A 831 29.16 16.49 -16.78
N TYR A 832 28.36 17.42 -16.25
CA TYR A 832 26.90 17.27 -16.11
C TYR A 832 26.14 17.62 -17.38
N ALA A 833 26.47 18.76 -17.97
CA ALA A 833 25.74 19.34 -19.07
C ALA A 833 26.69 20.07 -20.03
N VAL A 834 26.24 20.20 -21.27
CA VAL A 834 26.90 20.97 -22.32
C VAL A 834 25.84 21.73 -23.11
N ASP A 835 26.15 22.98 -23.42
CA ASP A 835 25.43 23.80 -24.38
C ASP A 835 26.42 24.67 -25.16
N PHE A 836 25.95 25.44 -26.14
CA PHE A 836 26.83 26.05 -27.14
C PHE A 836 26.59 27.55 -27.32
N LEU A 837 27.69 28.31 -27.26
CA LEU A 837 27.73 29.72 -27.63
C LEU A 837 28.76 29.94 -28.75
N GLY A 838 28.28 30.31 -29.94
CA GLY A 838 29.11 30.26 -31.14
C GLY A 838 29.67 28.85 -31.31
N ASP A 839 30.95 28.68 -31.67
CA ASP A 839 31.62 27.37 -31.79
C ASP A 839 32.17 26.79 -30.48
N ASN A 840 31.94 27.46 -29.35
CA ASN A 840 32.43 27.02 -28.06
C ASN A 840 31.37 26.15 -27.37
N ALA A 841 31.79 24.97 -26.91
CA ALA A 841 31.04 24.17 -25.95
C ALA A 841 31.25 24.75 -24.56
N ILE A 842 30.16 25.08 -23.88
CA ILE A 842 30.15 25.52 -22.50
C ILE A 842 29.74 24.32 -21.65
N LEU A 843 30.61 23.90 -20.75
CA LEU A 843 30.44 22.70 -19.95
C LEU A 843 30.22 23.07 -18.49
N ALA A 844 29.21 22.44 -17.87
CA ALA A 844 29.04 22.41 -16.42
C ALA A 844 29.83 21.22 -15.86
N CYS A 845 30.98 21.49 -15.23
CA CYS A 845 31.98 20.50 -14.82
C CYS A 845 31.97 20.21 -13.31
N GLY A 846 30.82 20.33 -12.64
CA GLY A 846 30.68 20.02 -11.22
C GLY A 846 31.62 20.86 -10.36
N GLY A 847 32.41 20.20 -9.51
CA GLY A 847 33.43 20.85 -8.68
C GLY A 847 34.61 21.48 -9.45
N ALA A 848 34.71 21.27 -10.76
CA ALA A 848 35.69 21.98 -11.61
C ALA A 848 35.14 23.28 -12.21
N GLY A 849 33.88 23.63 -11.95
CA GLY A 849 33.24 24.86 -12.41
C GLY A 849 32.80 24.83 -13.87
N LEU A 850 32.91 25.96 -14.56
CA LEU A 850 32.51 26.09 -15.97
C LEU A 850 33.73 26.03 -16.89
N HIS A 851 33.65 25.21 -17.93
CA HIS A 851 34.73 25.07 -18.92
C HIS A 851 34.24 25.48 -20.31
N VAL A 852 35.06 26.23 -21.02
CA VAL A 852 34.83 26.61 -22.42
C VAL A 852 35.78 25.77 -23.28
N VAL A 853 35.23 24.92 -24.14
CA VAL A 853 36.00 23.95 -24.94
C VAL A 853 35.64 24.08 -26.42
N ARG A 854 36.64 24.13 -27.29
CA ARG A 854 36.44 24.02 -28.74
C ARG A 854 36.51 22.57 -29.18
N LEU A 855 35.50 22.14 -29.92
CA LEU A 855 35.36 20.77 -30.42
C LEU A 855 35.92 20.68 -31.85
N GLY A 856 37.24 20.73 -31.98
CA GLY A 856 37.95 20.61 -33.26
C GLY A 856 38.32 19.16 -33.58
N ALA A 857 39.41 18.92 -34.32
CA ALA A 857 40.06 17.59 -34.39
C ALA A 857 40.65 17.21 -33.02
N GLU A 858 41.21 18.19 -32.32
CA GLU A 858 41.56 18.12 -30.91
C GLU A 858 40.49 18.82 -30.06
N LEU A 859 40.32 18.35 -28.82
CA LEU A 859 39.46 18.98 -27.84
C LEU A 859 40.29 19.99 -27.05
N GLN A 860 40.08 21.29 -27.33
CA GLN A 860 40.92 22.36 -26.79
C GLN A 860 40.19 23.16 -25.73
N VAL A 861 40.77 23.25 -24.53
CA VAL A 861 40.29 24.13 -23.47
C VAL A 861 40.63 25.58 -23.84
N VAL A 862 39.60 26.41 -23.98
CA VAL A 862 39.74 27.85 -24.24
C VAL A 862 39.90 28.60 -22.92
N SER A 863 39.03 28.31 -21.97
CA SER A 863 39.08 28.89 -20.62
C SER A 863 38.34 28.01 -19.61
N THR A 864 38.63 28.25 -18.34
CA THR A 864 37.90 27.68 -17.20
C THR A 864 37.52 28.81 -16.25
N LEU A 865 36.41 28.64 -15.55
CA LEU A 865 35.92 29.53 -14.52
C LEU A 865 35.56 28.67 -13.30
N GLU A 866 36.25 28.92 -12.19
CA GLU A 866 35.84 28.36 -10.90
C GLU A 866 34.53 29.02 -10.47
N THR A 867 33.51 28.21 -10.25
CA THR A 867 32.22 28.65 -9.73
C THR A 867 32.25 28.62 -8.21
N GLU A 868 31.30 29.30 -7.58
CA GLU A 868 31.27 29.40 -6.12
C GLU A 868 30.85 28.10 -5.42
N ASP A 869 30.26 27.18 -6.17
CA ASP A 869 29.88 25.83 -5.77
C ASP A 869 29.72 24.98 -7.05
N LEU A 870 29.24 23.74 -6.94
CA LEU A 870 29.12 22.77 -8.03
C LEU A 870 28.32 23.31 -9.23
N ALA A 871 28.94 23.35 -10.42
CA ALA A 871 28.27 23.66 -11.67
C ALA A 871 27.56 22.42 -12.23
N THR A 872 26.22 22.37 -12.12
CA THR A 872 25.43 21.15 -12.40
C THR A 872 24.54 21.22 -13.64
N ASP A 873 24.35 22.39 -14.23
CA ASP A 873 23.61 22.55 -15.49
C ASP A 873 23.99 23.85 -16.20
N VAL A 874 23.79 23.89 -17.51
CA VAL A 874 24.03 25.08 -18.34
C VAL A 874 22.96 25.23 -19.43
N SER A 875 22.53 26.46 -19.66
CA SER A 875 21.64 26.83 -20.76
C SER A 875 22.22 28.07 -21.44
N VAL A 876 22.37 28.03 -22.75
CA VAL A 876 22.76 29.18 -23.58
C VAL A 876 21.53 29.70 -24.30
N SER A 877 21.33 31.02 -24.24
CA SER A 877 20.20 31.66 -24.92
C SER A 877 20.60 33.06 -25.38
N GLY A 878 20.55 33.28 -26.70
CA GLY A 878 21.17 34.46 -27.32
C GLY A 878 22.68 34.45 -27.09
N ASP A 879 23.21 35.57 -26.59
CA ASP A 879 24.65 35.76 -26.32
C ASP A 879 25.04 35.45 -24.86
N LEU A 880 24.11 34.91 -24.06
CA LEU A 880 24.29 34.69 -22.63
C LEU A 880 24.32 33.22 -22.27
N VAL A 881 25.16 32.92 -21.28
CA VAL A 881 25.31 31.62 -20.62
C VAL A 881 24.68 31.71 -19.24
N TYR A 882 23.77 30.79 -18.95
CA TYR A 882 23.12 30.64 -17.65
C TYR A 882 23.57 29.33 -17.02
N ALA A 883 24.11 29.38 -15.80
CA ALA A 883 24.66 28.23 -15.12
C ALA A 883 24.01 28.00 -13.75
N ALA A 884 23.62 26.75 -13.49
CA ALA A 884 23.21 26.30 -12.17
C ALA A 884 24.45 25.93 -11.36
N GLU A 885 24.71 26.65 -10.26
CA GLU A 885 25.95 26.57 -9.51
C GLU A 885 25.72 26.27 -8.02
N GLY A 886 24.92 25.25 -7.69
CA GLY A 886 24.75 24.82 -6.29
C GLY A 886 24.30 25.97 -5.38
N ALA A 887 24.95 26.15 -4.22
CA ALA A 887 24.72 27.27 -3.30
C ALA A 887 25.16 28.63 -3.89
N GLY A 888 25.99 28.62 -4.93
CA GLY A 888 26.29 29.76 -5.79
C GLY A 888 25.05 30.36 -6.46
N GLY A 889 23.99 29.56 -6.66
CA GLY A 889 22.73 30.00 -7.26
C GLY A 889 22.75 29.92 -8.79
N LEU A 890 22.00 30.81 -9.45
CA LEU A 890 22.04 30.98 -10.91
C LEU A 890 23.09 32.04 -11.27
N GLY A 891 24.15 31.64 -11.95
CA GLY A 891 25.12 32.55 -12.59
C GLY A 891 24.69 32.91 -14.02
N VAL A 892 24.85 34.18 -14.39
CA VAL A 892 24.63 34.69 -15.75
C VAL A 892 25.91 35.28 -16.27
N TYR A 893 26.37 34.81 -17.44
CA TYR A 893 27.64 35.19 -18.03
C TYR A 893 27.48 35.54 -19.50
N ASP A 894 28.40 36.35 -20.01
CA ASP A 894 28.68 36.43 -21.45
C ASP A 894 30.09 35.90 -21.74
N LEU A 895 30.39 35.72 -23.02
CA LEU A 895 31.68 35.24 -23.47
C LEU A 895 32.45 36.39 -24.13
N SER A 896 33.58 36.77 -23.52
CA SER A 896 34.49 37.76 -24.10
C SER A 896 35.09 37.26 -25.41
N GLU A 897 35.62 38.18 -26.22
CA GLU A 897 36.37 37.85 -27.46
C GLU A 897 37.53 36.86 -27.21
N SER A 898 38.14 36.91 -26.03
CA SER A 898 39.19 35.96 -25.61
C SER A 898 38.68 34.56 -25.25
N GLY A 899 37.36 34.34 -25.29
CA GLY A 899 36.73 33.08 -24.92
C GLY A 899 36.63 32.85 -23.41
N ARG A 900 36.77 33.91 -22.59
CA ARG A 900 36.58 33.86 -21.13
C ARG A 900 35.16 34.26 -20.76
N LEU A 901 34.55 33.50 -19.85
CA LEU A 901 33.25 33.82 -19.26
C LEU A 901 33.38 35.03 -18.32
N GLN A 902 32.51 36.02 -18.48
CA GLN A 902 32.46 37.22 -17.65
C GLN A 902 31.09 37.29 -16.95
N SER A 903 31.10 37.46 -15.63
CA SER A 903 29.87 37.52 -14.84
C SER A 903 29.08 38.77 -15.18
N ARG A 904 27.81 38.59 -15.53
CA ARG A 904 26.84 39.67 -15.80
C ARG A 904 25.87 39.87 -14.65
N GLY A 905 25.38 38.78 -14.06
CA GLY A 905 24.45 38.84 -12.95
C GLY A 905 24.35 37.51 -12.21
N ARG A 906 23.66 37.53 -11.07
CA ARG A 906 23.49 36.34 -10.24
C ARG A 906 22.17 36.38 -9.48
N TYR A 907 21.58 35.22 -9.27
CA TYR A 907 20.42 35.04 -8.41
C TYR A 907 20.68 33.95 -7.37
N ARG A 908 20.48 34.28 -6.10
CA ARG A 908 20.69 33.36 -4.98
C ARG A 908 19.44 33.14 -4.17
N VAL A 909 19.37 31.96 -3.55
CA VAL A 909 18.40 31.63 -2.53
C VAL A 909 19.17 31.18 -1.29
N PRO A 910 19.20 31.99 -0.21
CA PRO A 910 19.95 31.64 0.99
C PRO A 910 19.60 30.25 1.54
N GLY A 911 20.61 29.45 1.86
CA GLY A 911 20.44 28.08 2.39
C GLY A 911 19.79 27.10 1.41
N LYS A 912 19.85 27.38 0.11
CA LYS A 912 19.32 26.51 -0.95
C LYS A 912 20.28 26.45 -2.14
N THR A 913 20.22 25.35 -2.87
CA THR A 913 21.01 25.13 -4.07
C THR A 913 20.18 25.36 -5.33
N VAL A 914 20.83 25.76 -6.41
CA VAL A 914 20.28 25.80 -7.77
C VAL A 914 20.90 24.65 -8.56
N LYS A 915 20.08 23.74 -9.08
CA LYS A 915 20.57 22.51 -9.71
C LYS A 915 20.34 22.43 -11.22
N GLN A 916 19.31 23.12 -11.74
CA GLN A 916 18.93 23.07 -13.15
C GLN A 916 18.48 24.42 -13.65
N VAL A 917 18.73 24.68 -14.93
CA VAL A 917 18.32 25.91 -15.59
C VAL A 917 17.89 25.66 -17.04
N GLU A 918 16.77 26.26 -17.41
CA GLU A 918 16.28 26.36 -18.79
C GLU A 918 16.01 27.83 -19.13
N VAL A 919 16.55 28.31 -20.25
CA VAL A 919 16.21 29.63 -20.82
C VAL A 919 15.73 29.44 -22.25
N PRO A 920 14.43 29.16 -22.45
CA PRO A 920 13.93 28.64 -23.72
C PRO A 920 13.82 29.72 -24.82
N GLN A 921 13.81 31.00 -24.44
CA GLN A 921 13.85 32.15 -25.34
C GLN A 921 14.87 33.20 -24.87
N PRO A 922 15.57 33.88 -25.79
CA PRO A 922 16.58 34.87 -25.43
C PRO A 922 16.01 36.02 -24.59
N GLY A 923 16.64 36.28 -23.43
CA GLY A 923 16.43 37.50 -22.66
C GLY A 923 15.04 37.69 -22.04
N GLN A 924 14.25 36.63 -21.88
CA GLN A 924 12.90 36.75 -21.31
C GLN A 924 12.79 36.12 -19.92
N TYR A 925 12.73 34.79 -19.84
CA TYR A 925 12.53 34.07 -18.59
C TYR A 925 13.46 32.86 -18.45
N ALA A 926 13.96 32.65 -17.23
CA ALA A 926 14.70 31.46 -16.84
C ALA A 926 13.86 30.60 -15.88
N LEU A 927 13.73 29.30 -16.17
CA LEU A 927 13.14 28.33 -15.27
C LEU A 927 14.26 27.66 -14.47
N VAL A 928 14.17 27.73 -13.15
CA VAL A 928 15.27 27.36 -12.26
C VAL A 928 14.78 26.43 -11.17
N GLN A 929 15.42 25.27 -11.04
CA GLN A 929 15.17 24.34 -9.94
C GLN A 929 15.89 24.82 -8.68
N ILE A 930 15.14 24.97 -7.58
CA ILE A 930 15.65 25.33 -6.25
C ILE A 930 15.54 24.13 -5.30
N GLY A 931 16.68 23.68 -4.76
CA GLY A 931 16.79 22.49 -3.94
C GLY A 931 16.17 21.27 -4.63
N ALA A 932 15.55 20.39 -3.87
CA ALA A 932 15.08 19.10 -4.39
C ALA A 932 13.66 19.12 -5.01
N HIS A 933 12.89 20.22 -4.95
CA HIS A 933 11.46 20.17 -5.29
C HIS A 933 10.81 21.50 -5.71
N ARG A 934 11.51 22.63 -5.75
CA ARG A 934 10.88 23.92 -6.03
C ARG A 934 11.27 24.46 -7.39
N LEU A 935 10.34 25.12 -8.06
CA LEU A 935 10.57 25.87 -9.29
C LEU A 935 10.49 27.37 -9.00
N HIS A 936 11.50 28.12 -9.43
CA HIS A 936 11.40 29.56 -9.61
C HIS A 936 11.41 29.89 -11.11
N ILE A 937 10.53 30.79 -11.55
CA ILE A 937 10.66 31.46 -12.85
C ILE A 937 11.20 32.86 -12.58
N LEU A 938 12.31 33.18 -13.24
CA LEU A 938 13.01 34.45 -13.12
C LEU A 938 12.81 35.25 -14.40
N ASP A 939 12.50 36.53 -14.27
CA ASP A 939 12.66 37.54 -15.30
C ASP A 939 14.16 37.84 -15.44
N VAL A 940 14.70 37.58 -16.63
CA VAL A 940 16.12 37.73 -16.98
C VAL A 940 16.33 38.75 -18.09
N SER A 941 15.34 39.61 -18.34
CA SER A 941 15.44 40.69 -19.33
C SER A 941 16.55 41.69 -19.01
N GLU A 942 16.76 41.98 -17.72
CA GLU A 942 17.96 42.63 -17.22
C GLU A 942 18.94 41.58 -16.67
N ALA A 943 19.86 41.10 -17.52
CA ALA A 943 20.78 40.01 -17.19
C ALA A 943 21.63 40.26 -15.92
N SER A 944 21.84 41.53 -15.55
CA SER A 944 22.57 41.89 -14.33
C SER A 944 21.76 41.78 -13.04
N LYS A 945 20.42 41.70 -13.15
CA LYS A 945 19.50 41.61 -12.02
C LYS A 945 18.37 40.60 -12.26
N PRO A 946 18.68 39.29 -12.38
CA PRO A 946 17.63 38.28 -12.49
C PRO A 946 16.66 38.36 -11.30
N ARG A 947 15.36 38.44 -11.57
CA ARG A 947 14.34 38.68 -10.56
C ARG A 947 13.28 37.60 -10.58
N ARG A 948 12.99 37.01 -9.43
CA ARG A 948 11.90 36.02 -9.32
C ARG A 948 10.54 36.66 -9.60
N VAL A 949 9.83 36.11 -10.57
CA VAL A 949 8.46 36.51 -10.94
C VAL A 949 7.43 35.44 -10.60
N LEU A 950 7.84 34.17 -10.50
CA LEU A 950 6.97 33.07 -10.06
C LEU A 950 7.74 32.12 -9.14
N ASN A 951 7.04 31.58 -8.15
CA ASN A 951 7.52 30.56 -7.22
C ASN A 951 6.46 29.47 -7.11
N ASP A 952 6.84 28.24 -7.40
CA ASP A 952 5.91 27.12 -7.37
C ASP A 952 6.57 25.83 -6.85
N SER A 953 5.74 24.95 -6.33
CA SER A 953 6.17 23.68 -5.75
C SER A 953 5.00 22.72 -5.69
N HIS A 954 5.21 21.52 -6.20
CA HIS A 954 4.23 20.44 -6.10
C HIS A 954 4.78 19.24 -5.35
N MET A 955 3.92 18.24 -5.15
CA MET A 955 4.29 17.03 -4.44
C MET A 955 5.30 16.22 -5.26
N GLY A 956 6.37 15.80 -4.59
CA GLY A 956 7.45 15.04 -5.19
C GLY A 956 8.72 15.87 -5.33
N LEU A 957 9.77 15.21 -5.78
CA LEU A 957 11.06 15.79 -6.11
C LEU A 957 11.06 16.25 -7.58
N LEU A 958 11.69 17.40 -7.79
CA LEU A 958 12.09 17.94 -9.09
C LEU A 958 13.60 17.66 -9.22
N TYR A 959 14.01 16.55 -9.82
CA TYR A 959 15.40 16.09 -9.91
C TYR A 959 15.67 15.28 -11.19
N GLY A 960 16.93 15.31 -11.63
CA GLY A 960 17.40 14.43 -12.69
C GLY A 960 17.01 14.88 -14.09
N ASP A 961 16.79 16.17 -14.35
CA ASP A 961 16.54 16.79 -15.67
C ASP A 961 15.10 16.62 -16.15
N GLN A 962 14.21 17.39 -15.53
CA GLN A 962 12.75 17.29 -15.73
C GLN A 962 12.15 18.55 -16.38
N LEU A 963 12.98 19.54 -16.68
CA LEU A 963 12.60 20.74 -17.44
C LEU A 963 12.56 20.40 -18.94
N MET A 964 11.46 20.72 -19.61
CA MET A 964 11.33 20.60 -21.06
C MET A 964 12.17 21.67 -21.76
N ARG A 965 12.96 21.26 -22.77
CA ARG A 965 13.65 22.19 -23.68
C ARG A 965 12.68 22.69 -24.75
N GLY A 966 12.68 24.01 -24.95
CA GLY A 966 11.81 24.70 -25.90
C GLY A 966 10.42 25.00 -25.35
N LEU A 967 9.58 25.58 -26.20
CA LEU A 967 8.21 25.98 -25.85
C LEU A 967 7.20 25.37 -26.83
N ILE A 968 6.02 25.06 -26.31
CA ILE A 968 4.83 24.79 -27.14
C ILE A 968 4.20 26.14 -27.50
N ASP A 969 3.82 26.30 -28.77
CA ASP A 969 3.23 27.54 -29.32
C ASP A 969 4.10 28.79 -29.05
N ASP A 970 5.43 28.64 -28.95
CA ASP A 970 6.39 29.71 -28.58
C ASP A 970 6.04 30.43 -27.27
N ARG A 971 5.29 29.77 -26.38
CA ARG A 971 4.68 30.40 -25.20
C ARG A 971 4.68 29.53 -23.95
N TYR A 972 4.45 28.23 -24.08
CA TYR A 972 4.20 27.35 -22.95
C TYR A 972 5.41 26.46 -22.63
N ALA A 973 5.90 26.57 -21.40
CA ALA A 973 6.90 25.67 -20.85
C ALA A 973 6.23 24.49 -20.12
N CYS A 974 6.94 23.37 -20.02
CA CYS A 974 6.48 22.18 -19.30
C CYS A 974 7.61 21.60 -18.45
N LEU A 975 7.25 21.05 -17.30
CA LEU A 975 8.14 20.21 -16.49
C LEU A 975 7.31 19.21 -15.70
N PHE A 976 7.97 18.28 -15.01
CA PHE A 976 7.28 17.34 -14.15
C PHE A 976 7.94 17.12 -12.80
N TRP A 977 7.11 16.96 -11.77
CA TRP A 977 7.51 16.37 -10.50
C TRP A 977 7.21 14.88 -10.55
N HIS A 978 8.09 14.05 -9.99
CA HIS A 978 7.93 12.60 -10.14
C HIS A 978 6.66 12.03 -9.46
N VAL A 979 5.99 12.78 -8.57
CA VAL A 979 4.72 12.36 -7.94
C VAL A 979 3.51 13.06 -8.55
N SER A 980 3.55 14.39 -8.73
CA SER A 980 2.40 15.15 -9.25
C SER A 980 2.30 15.21 -10.77
N GLY A 981 3.26 14.66 -11.51
CA GLY A 981 3.21 14.56 -12.96
C GLY A 981 3.59 15.86 -13.67
N LEU A 982 3.03 16.09 -14.86
CA LEU A 982 3.37 17.21 -15.75
C LEU A 982 2.60 18.48 -15.43
N HIS A 983 3.28 19.62 -15.50
CA HIS A 983 2.75 20.95 -15.23
C HIS A 983 3.18 21.93 -16.33
N TRP A 984 2.23 22.72 -16.84
CA TRP A 984 2.49 23.74 -17.85
C TRP A 984 2.44 25.16 -17.30
N TYR A 985 3.30 26.01 -17.84
CA TYR A 985 3.42 27.41 -17.47
C TYR A 985 3.32 28.27 -18.73
N ASP A 986 2.45 29.28 -18.66
CA ASP A 986 2.29 30.29 -19.70
C ASP A 986 3.31 31.40 -19.47
N LEU A 987 4.25 31.58 -20.40
CA LEU A 987 5.26 32.63 -20.32
C LEU A 987 4.89 33.91 -21.09
N GLY A 988 3.80 33.89 -21.88
CA GLY A 988 3.45 34.95 -22.83
C GLY A 988 2.19 35.76 -22.50
N GLY A 989 1.55 35.54 -21.34
CA GLY A 989 0.33 36.23 -20.93
C GLY A 989 0.52 37.72 -20.57
N GLU A 990 -0.53 38.52 -20.77
CA GLU A 990 -0.60 39.94 -20.33
C GLU A 990 -0.58 40.00 -18.79
N GLY A 991 0.62 40.05 -18.21
CA GLY A 991 0.84 40.00 -16.76
C GLY A 991 2.11 39.26 -16.31
N GLY A 992 2.82 38.60 -17.23
CA GLY A 992 4.01 37.82 -16.95
C GLY A 992 3.72 36.32 -16.76
N PRO A 993 4.72 35.52 -16.33
CA PRO A 993 4.59 34.08 -16.26
C PRO A 993 3.51 33.66 -15.26
N THR A 994 2.65 32.73 -15.67
CA THR A 994 1.59 32.17 -14.82
C THR A 994 1.50 30.66 -14.98
N TYR A 995 0.97 29.99 -13.95
CA TYR A 995 0.62 28.58 -14.07
C TYR A 995 -0.58 28.43 -15.00
N ALA A 996 -0.47 27.56 -16.01
CA ALA A 996 -1.49 27.43 -17.04
C ALA A 996 -2.76 26.69 -16.56
N ASN A 997 -2.76 26.16 -15.33
CA ASN A 997 -3.81 25.27 -14.79
C ASN A 997 -4.07 24.04 -15.66
N GLU A 998 -3.09 23.67 -16.48
CA GLU A 998 -3.08 22.47 -17.32
C GLU A 998 -2.05 21.52 -16.71
N ASN A 999 -2.52 20.40 -16.15
CA ASN A 999 -1.65 19.40 -15.55
C ASN A 999 -2.10 17.99 -15.91
N HIS A 1000 -1.10 17.12 -16.03
CA HIS A 1000 -1.33 15.70 -16.17
C HIS A 1000 -0.78 14.99 -14.92
N PRO A 1001 -1.63 14.47 -14.02
CA PRO A 1001 -1.20 13.94 -12.72
C PRO A 1001 -0.52 12.57 -12.78
N ALA A 1002 -0.28 12.03 -13.98
CA ALA A 1002 0.30 10.70 -14.10
C ALA A 1002 1.80 10.76 -13.82
N ARG A 1003 2.27 9.77 -13.06
CA ARG A 1003 3.67 9.70 -12.65
C ARG A 1003 4.57 9.38 -13.83
N ILE A 1004 5.55 10.23 -14.03
CA ILE A 1004 6.67 10.01 -14.94
C ILE A 1004 7.91 9.80 -14.06
N GLY A 1005 8.65 8.71 -14.30
CA GLY A 1005 9.84 8.37 -13.54
C GLY A 1005 11.01 9.35 -13.80
N SER A 1006 11.90 9.52 -12.83
CA SER A 1006 13.07 10.42 -12.90
C SER A 1006 14.02 10.15 -14.07
N GLY A 1007 14.11 8.90 -14.54
CA GLY A 1007 14.93 8.53 -15.71
C GLY A 1007 14.35 8.96 -17.07
N ASN A 1008 13.16 9.55 -17.11
CA ASN A 1008 12.50 10.01 -18.35
C ASN A 1008 12.68 11.52 -18.54
N GLY A 1009 12.64 12.04 -19.76
CA GLY A 1009 12.65 13.49 -20.01
C GLY A 1009 11.58 13.96 -20.99
N LEU A 1010 11.60 15.27 -21.23
CA LEU A 1010 10.64 16.00 -22.06
C LEU A 1010 11.37 16.80 -23.13
N ILE A 1011 10.80 16.84 -24.34
CA ILE A 1011 11.26 17.75 -25.40
C ILE A 1011 10.11 18.14 -26.31
N VAL A 1012 10.16 19.34 -26.87
CA VAL A 1012 9.23 19.77 -27.93
C VAL A 1012 9.54 19.04 -29.24
N HIS A 1013 8.52 18.47 -29.88
CA HIS A 1013 8.62 17.86 -31.19
C HIS A 1013 7.34 18.09 -31.99
N GLN A 1014 7.46 18.70 -33.18
CA GLN A 1014 6.33 18.97 -34.10
C GLN A 1014 5.10 19.62 -33.43
N GLY A 1015 5.32 20.59 -32.54
CA GLY A 1015 4.24 21.29 -31.83
C GLY A 1015 3.61 20.51 -30.67
N GLN A 1016 4.13 19.33 -30.34
CA GLN A 1016 3.69 18.50 -29.22
C GLN A 1016 4.83 18.29 -28.21
N THR A 1017 4.48 17.82 -27.00
CA THR A 1017 5.47 17.40 -26.00
C THR A 1017 5.77 15.92 -26.16
N LEU A 1018 7.00 15.58 -26.56
CA LEU A 1018 7.50 14.20 -26.55
C LEU A 1018 8.00 13.89 -25.14
N ALA A 1019 7.32 12.96 -24.47
CA ALA A 1019 7.71 12.46 -23.15
C ALA A 1019 8.17 11.01 -23.26
N THR A 1020 9.44 10.74 -22.95
CA THR A 1020 9.94 9.35 -22.89
C THR A 1020 9.25 8.62 -21.75
N VAL A 1021 8.70 7.43 -21.99
CA VAL A 1021 8.04 6.64 -20.94
C VAL A 1021 8.11 5.15 -21.29
N ARG A 1022 8.23 4.31 -20.27
CA ARG A 1022 8.08 2.84 -20.38
C ARG A 1022 8.99 2.15 -21.41
N GLY A 1023 10.03 2.77 -21.95
CA GLY A 1023 10.85 2.23 -23.06
C GLY A 1023 10.34 2.57 -24.45
N GLY A 1024 9.58 3.65 -24.54
CA GLY A 1024 9.26 4.36 -25.76
C GLY A 1024 9.09 5.84 -25.43
N TYR A 1025 8.21 6.50 -26.16
CA TYR A 1025 7.71 7.83 -25.81
C TYR A 1025 6.22 7.94 -26.12
N VAL A 1026 5.61 8.99 -25.60
CA VAL A 1026 4.28 9.45 -25.97
C VAL A 1026 4.38 10.86 -26.54
N LEU A 1027 3.42 11.22 -27.38
CA LEU A 1027 3.24 12.59 -27.87
C LEU A 1027 2.02 13.17 -27.17
N LEU A 1028 2.23 14.26 -26.43
CA LEU A 1028 1.21 14.90 -25.62
C LEU A 1028 0.81 16.23 -26.25
N ASP A 1029 -0.48 16.35 -26.53
CA ASP A 1029 -1.12 17.63 -26.83
C ASP A 1029 -1.48 18.32 -25.51
N ARG A 1030 -1.01 19.56 -25.34
CA ARG A 1030 -1.26 20.40 -24.17
C ARG A 1030 -2.76 20.57 -23.88
N LYS A 1031 -3.59 20.76 -24.91
CA LYS A 1031 -5.04 21.06 -24.78
C LYS A 1031 -5.90 19.81 -24.69
N ASN A 1032 -5.39 18.68 -25.16
CA ASN A 1032 -6.12 17.42 -25.20
C ASN A 1032 -5.26 16.30 -24.61
N LEU A 1033 -4.97 16.42 -23.31
CA LEU A 1033 -4.08 15.51 -22.59
C LEU A 1033 -4.78 14.14 -22.41
N PRO A 1034 -4.36 13.09 -23.12
CA PRO A 1034 -4.88 11.75 -22.90
C PRO A 1034 -4.35 11.23 -21.55
N ASP A 1035 -5.04 10.28 -20.92
CA ASP A 1035 -4.46 9.57 -19.77
C ASP A 1035 -3.19 8.82 -20.22
N LEU A 1036 -2.03 9.21 -19.69
CA LEU A 1036 -0.71 8.58 -19.90
C LEU A 1036 -0.76 7.07 -19.65
N GLY A 1037 -1.59 6.59 -18.71
CA GLY A 1037 -1.81 5.17 -18.47
C GLY A 1037 -2.39 4.44 -19.68
N ALA A 1038 -3.38 5.06 -20.32
CA ALA A 1038 -4.11 4.58 -21.50
C ALA A 1038 -3.48 4.98 -22.85
N SER A 1039 -2.52 5.91 -22.85
CA SER A 1039 -1.88 6.42 -24.06
C SER A 1039 -1.01 5.35 -24.73
N SER A 1040 -1.13 5.26 -26.06
CA SER A 1040 -0.26 4.43 -26.90
C SER A 1040 1.20 4.89 -26.77
N VAL A 1041 2.07 3.99 -26.30
CA VAL A 1041 3.51 4.23 -26.24
C VAL A 1041 4.14 3.83 -27.57
N TYR A 1042 4.76 4.79 -28.25
CA TYR A 1042 5.58 4.54 -29.44
C TYR A 1042 6.90 3.91 -29.01
N ARG A 1043 7.05 2.61 -29.27
CA ARG A 1043 8.13 1.77 -28.74
C ARG A 1043 9.39 1.88 -29.57
N VAL A 1044 10.53 2.04 -28.92
CA VAL A 1044 11.85 1.98 -29.59
C VAL A 1044 12.56 0.71 -29.14
N GLY A 1045 12.66 -0.27 -30.04
CA GLY A 1045 13.32 -1.55 -29.75
C GLY A 1045 12.55 -2.45 -28.76
N HIS A 1046 13.28 -3.27 -28.00
CA HIS A 1046 12.68 -4.29 -27.12
C HIS A 1046 12.04 -3.70 -25.85
N PRO A 1047 10.89 -4.23 -25.41
CA PRO A 1047 10.23 -3.79 -24.18
C PRO A 1047 11.09 -4.16 -22.96
N ARG A 1048 11.37 -3.16 -22.10
CA ARG A 1048 11.90 -3.20 -20.70
C ARG A 1048 13.10 -2.28 -20.39
N LYS A 1049 13.56 -1.44 -21.30
CA LYS A 1049 14.59 -0.43 -20.99
C LYS A 1049 13.98 0.97 -20.88
N HIS A 1050 14.41 1.81 -19.93
CA HIS A 1050 14.07 3.24 -19.97
C HIS A 1050 14.75 3.87 -21.19
N LEU A 1051 14.09 4.78 -21.91
CA LEU A 1051 14.72 5.46 -23.06
C LEU A 1051 15.78 6.47 -22.59
N GLY A 1052 15.57 7.10 -21.43
CA GLY A 1052 16.43 8.16 -20.92
C GLY A 1052 15.90 9.56 -21.24
N LYS A 1053 16.77 10.56 -21.16
CA LYS A 1053 16.50 11.97 -21.47
C LYS A 1053 16.56 12.24 -22.96
N PRO A 1054 15.47 12.73 -23.60
CA PRO A 1054 15.40 12.87 -25.05
C PRO A 1054 16.05 14.16 -25.56
N THR A 1055 16.66 14.05 -26.74
CA THR A 1055 17.07 15.15 -27.63
C THR A 1055 16.64 14.79 -29.04
N VAL A 1056 16.03 15.72 -29.76
CA VAL A 1056 15.63 15.53 -31.16
C VAL A 1056 16.46 16.45 -32.05
N PHE A 1057 17.06 15.89 -33.09
CA PHE A 1057 17.79 16.65 -34.11
C PHE A 1057 17.45 16.11 -35.50
N GLY A 1058 16.85 16.96 -36.33
CA GLY A 1058 16.23 16.52 -37.58
C GLY A 1058 15.17 15.45 -37.32
N ASN A 1059 15.28 14.32 -38.00
CA ASN A 1059 14.38 13.17 -37.83
C ASN A 1059 14.91 12.11 -36.84
N ARG A 1060 15.87 12.46 -35.97
CA ARG A 1060 16.47 11.50 -35.04
C ARG A 1060 16.18 11.86 -33.59
N LEU A 1061 15.80 10.84 -32.82
CA LEU A 1061 15.71 10.87 -31.37
C LEU A 1061 16.99 10.26 -30.78
N TYR A 1062 17.62 11.01 -29.89
CA TYR A 1062 18.71 10.56 -29.04
C TYR A 1062 18.18 10.53 -27.62
N ALA A 1063 18.39 9.44 -26.89
CA ALA A 1063 17.95 9.34 -25.52
C ALA A 1063 19.04 8.70 -24.65
N ALA A 1064 19.39 9.37 -23.55
CA ALA A 1064 20.45 8.95 -22.64
C ALA A 1064 19.89 8.64 -21.25
N ASP A 1065 20.04 7.39 -20.81
CA ASP A 1065 19.69 6.95 -19.47
C ASP A 1065 20.92 7.00 -18.57
N ARG A 1066 21.00 8.07 -17.78
CA ARG A 1066 22.09 8.33 -16.84
C ARG A 1066 22.30 7.18 -15.84
N GLN A 1067 21.25 6.44 -15.50
CA GLN A 1067 21.28 5.38 -14.50
C GLN A 1067 21.99 4.13 -15.04
N SER A 1068 21.58 3.66 -16.21
CA SER A 1068 22.13 2.44 -16.81
C SER A 1068 23.37 2.68 -17.67
N GLY A 1069 23.64 3.94 -18.04
CA GLY A 1069 24.65 4.30 -19.05
C GLY A 1069 24.17 4.08 -20.48
N LEU A 1070 22.92 3.64 -20.68
CA LEU A 1070 22.38 3.33 -22.00
C LEU A 1070 22.13 4.61 -22.80
N VAL A 1071 22.62 4.62 -24.04
CA VAL A 1071 22.29 5.61 -25.05
C VAL A 1071 21.54 4.92 -26.18
N THR A 1072 20.39 5.48 -26.56
CA THR A 1072 19.52 5.00 -27.64
C THR A 1072 19.43 6.05 -28.73
N VAL A 1073 19.60 5.62 -29.98
CA VAL A 1073 19.39 6.44 -31.18
C VAL A 1073 18.29 5.81 -32.02
N ALA A 1074 17.30 6.60 -32.43
CA ALA A 1074 16.17 6.15 -33.23
C ALA A 1074 15.81 7.14 -34.35
N ASP A 1075 15.32 6.60 -35.46
CA ASP A 1075 14.65 7.36 -36.50
C ASP A 1075 13.21 7.61 -36.07
N ILE A 1076 12.79 8.87 -36.12
CA ILE A 1076 11.43 9.35 -35.82
C ILE A 1076 10.89 10.21 -36.97
N SER A 1077 11.33 9.95 -38.21
CA SER A 1077 10.78 10.59 -39.42
C SER A 1077 9.26 10.43 -39.48
N ASP A 1078 8.77 9.25 -39.11
CA ASP A 1078 7.40 9.04 -38.64
C ASP A 1078 7.43 8.89 -37.11
N PRO A 1079 6.96 9.88 -36.34
CA PRO A 1079 7.03 9.83 -34.88
C PRO A 1079 6.02 8.84 -34.29
N THR A 1080 5.13 8.26 -35.08
CA THR A 1080 4.21 7.19 -34.66
C THR A 1080 4.76 5.78 -34.92
N GLU A 1081 5.79 5.66 -35.74
CA GLU A 1081 6.47 4.40 -36.08
C GLU A 1081 8.01 4.48 -35.91
N PRO A 1082 8.52 4.75 -34.69
CA PRO A 1082 9.95 4.94 -34.48
C PRO A 1082 10.77 3.68 -34.77
N GLN A 1083 11.92 3.86 -35.43
CA GLN A 1083 12.83 2.77 -35.77
C GLN A 1083 14.13 2.87 -34.97
N LEU A 1084 14.50 1.80 -34.27
CA LEU A 1084 15.77 1.76 -33.54
C LEU A 1084 16.95 1.77 -34.54
N ILE A 1085 17.86 2.73 -34.40
CA ILE A 1085 19.12 2.80 -35.18
C ILE A 1085 20.24 2.10 -34.42
N GLU A 1086 20.49 2.50 -33.16
CA GLU A 1086 21.58 1.95 -32.35
C GLU A 1086 21.31 2.06 -30.85
N GLN A 1087 21.84 1.10 -30.07
CA GLN A 1087 21.97 1.18 -28.62
C GLN A 1087 23.39 0.81 -28.19
N PHE A 1088 23.96 1.58 -27.25
CA PHE A 1088 25.24 1.27 -26.62
C PHE A 1088 25.27 1.80 -25.18
N VAL A 1089 26.25 1.33 -24.38
CA VAL A 1089 26.41 1.76 -22.98
C VAL A 1089 27.71 2.56 -22.86
N THR A 1090 27.66 3.72 -22.20
CA THR A 1090 28.85 4.50 -21.86
C THR A 1090 29.45 4.02 -20.53
N PRO A 1091 30.76 4.18 -20.32
CA PRO A 1091 31.37 3.77 -19.05
C PRO A 1091 30.93 4.69 -17.90
N GLY A 1092 30.60 5.96 -18.15
CA GLY A 1092 30.17 6.93 -17.15
C GLY A 1092 28.66 7.06 -16.94
N ASN A 1093 28.21 8.28 -16.63
CA ASN A 1093 26.82 8.60 -16.32
C ASN A 1093 26.31 9.65 -17.33
N PRO A 1094 25.74 9.21 -18.48
CA PRO A 1094 25.45 10.11 -19.58
C PRO A 1094 24.30 11.04 -19.21
N GLY A 1095 24.57 12.34 -19.22
CA GLY A 1095 23.58 13.40 -19.22
C GLY A 1095 22.93 13.54 -20.59
N ARG A 1096 22.21 14.65 -20.80
CA ARG A 1096 21.47 14.86 -22.03
C ARG A 1096 22.40 14.97 -23.24
N VAL A 1097 22.09 14.21 -24.29
CA VAL A 1097 22.83 14.23 -25.56
C VAL A 1097 22.65 15.59 -26.23
N GLN A 1098 23.73 16.18 -26.75
CA GLN A 1098 23.68 17.30 -27.68
C GLN A 1098 24.10 16.83 -29.07
N VAL A 1099 23.52 17.46 -30.10
CA VAL A 1099 23.88 17.18 -31.48
C VAL A 1099 24.22 18.47 -32.19
N ARG A 1100 25.42 18.54 -32.75
CA ARG A 1100 25.89 19.70 -33.51
C ARG A 1100 26.61 19.26 -34.77
N ASN A 1101 26.24 19.84 -35.92
CA ASN A 1101 26.84 19.48 -37.22
C ASN A 1101 26.84 17.96 -37.47
N ASN A 1102 25.73 17.29 -37.11
CA ASN A 1102 25.53 15.84 -37.15
C ASN A 1102 26.52 15.03 -36.28
N THR A 1103 27.15 15.67 -35.29
CA THR A 1103 28.06 15.06 -34.32
C THR A 1103 27.34 14.88 -32.99
N MET A 1104 27.35 13.67 -32.47
CA MET A 1104 26.75 13.34 -31.17
C MET A 1104 27.75 13.64 -30.05
N ILE A 1105 27.29 14.35 -29.04
CA ILE A 1105 28.09 14.88 -27.94
C ILE A 1105 27.39 14.52 -26.63
N ILE A 1106 28.11 13.83 -25.73
CA ILE A 1106 27.52 13.28 -24.51
C ILE A 1106 28.34 13.73 -23.30
N PRO A 1107 27.77 14.56 -22.39
CA PRO A 1107 28.36 14.77 -21.07
C PRO A 1107 28.20 13.48 -20.26
N ASP A 1108 29.29 12.80 -19.88
CA ASP A 1108 29.29 11.44 -19.31
C ASP A 1108 29.77 11.38 -17.86
N GLY A 1109 29.51 12.44 -17.08
CA GLY A 1109 29.89 12.53 -15.67
C GLY A 1109 31.40 12.53 -15.48
N TYR A 1110 31.91 11.72 -14.55
CA TYR A 1110 33.35 11.58 -14.29
C TYR A 1110 34.15 10.98 -15.44
N ASN A 1111 33.50 10.37 -16.43
CA ASN A 1111 34.19 9.91 -17.63
C ASN A 1111 34.53 11.08 -18.59
N GLY A 1112 33.88 12.25 -18.42
CA GLY A 1112 34.15 13.45 -19.20
C GLY A 1112 33.12 13.72 -20.30
N LEU A 1113 33.48 14.56 -21.26
CA LEU A 1113 32.66 14.83 -22.46
C LEU A 1113 33.08 13.89 -23.59
N LEU A 1114 32.14 13.08 -24.09
CA LEU A 1114 32.32 12.20 -25.23
C LEU A 1114 31.91 12.92 -26.51
N VAL A 1115 32.81 13.00 -27.47
CA VAL A 1115 32.56 13.58 -28.80
C VAL A 1115 32.73 12.46 -29.82
N PHE A 1116 31.62 11.99 -30.38
CA PHE A 1116 31.64 10.87 -31.30
C PHE A 1116 32.19 11.32 -32.65
N ASP A 1117 33.23 10.62 -33.12
CA ASP A 1117 33.78 10.89 -34.43
C ASP A 1117 32.75 10.47 -35.47
N ARG A 1118 32.52 11.34 -36.48
CA ARG A 1118 31.53 11.10 -37.54
C ARG A 1118 31.74 9.69 -38.12
N LYS A 1119 30.79 8.78 -37.93
CA LYS A 1119 30.66 7.64 -38.84
C LYS A 1119 29.74 8.08 -39.99
N PRO A 1120 30.17 7.86 -41.26
CA PRO A 1120 29.50 8.36 -42.45
C PRO A 1120 28.04 7.89 -42.58
#